data_AF-A0AAN9CCY4-F1
#
_entry.id   AF-A0AAN9CCY4-F1
#
_cell.length_a   1.000
_cell.length_b   1.000
_cell.length_c   1.000
_cell.angle_alpha   90.00
_cell.angle_beta   90.00
_cell.angle_gamma   90.00
#
_symmetry.space_group_name_H-M   'P 1'
#
loop_
_entity.id
_entity.type
_entity.pdbx_description
1 polymer ?
#
loop_
_entity_poly.entity_id
_entity_poly.type
_entity_poly.pdbx_seq_one_letter_code
_entity_poly.pdbx_strand_id
1 'polypeptide(L)'
;MAARGHVQDPNDRRLRPIYDYLDNGNNKMAIQQADKLLKKHKDLHCAKVLKAIGLQRTGRQEEAFTLAQEVAVLEPTDDNSLQALTILYREMHRPELVTKLYEAAVRKVPTSEEYHSHLFMAYARVGEYKKMQQAGMALYKIVPKNPYYFWSVMSLVMQAISAQDEKLSHTMFLPLAERMVEKMVKEEKIEAEAEVQLYFMILERLGKYVEALEVVQGPLGEKLTSELQSRENKCMMLYRRLERWAECNALSCKLLLKNPDDWQFYLLYFDSLFHLIDQSWTPPQEGAHSSEGEVHASVAQSISFMKDRLATEDAKESKHLRGPYLACLELIRRLRERSCPEVQQLGDPLELMFQFFVKFGDKPSCITDLKIFLDLLAPDQHVQFINRLMKAVPLLAPGEDGFALPGDTRALQRHLCVTQLSRCLGLQHALNTEGKLGLIKELKAHYRHGLQFGTSCLKTELQFSDMYCLMAAHVYIDLWLETGDQNMLWQSMGMLEEGLSHSSSNAQFKLLLLLLYCRLGAFEPVVDLYSSLDAKHVQHDTIGYLLTRYAESLGQFAAASQSCNFSLRFFHSNQKDTSEYIIQAYKYGAFEKIPEFIAFRNRLNHSLHFAQVRTERMLLDLFLEADISSPLEESVKSMSLCPEEDDIPWDNLRDNRDLTVLVAWNPKDRQLNEEDKQRSLEDETLWLRLRSLTLRLIGCVSTMSHPPAPRNSEKTTENGVAAKPSFLLSLLSQLENTLNQATQFTEKQLQHQYPFLGPVSSRLAQALSSGCCQCQLSSLQLPLHLLELESAGLDDSTELQTQISNLFKSLAVQLQDMLEKCKGDLLEVKDAQTKTHPFLLENLVYFVETICIVIWVSHYCGSVLRPLKSSLQKKKKKKKEVSAVTPAVISAFQEFSGSLQSLLNQALELIKSLEISLTALKLGALSLQGQTQSEAEGTFTKSAMDKVQGSYLRSLQEIGELLKKRVDTLKSLKI
;
A
#
# COMPACT_ATOMS: atom_id res chain seq x y z
N MET A 1 1.44 28.27 -6.39
CA MET A 1 0.89 29.64 -6.29
C MET A 1 2.02 30.58 -5.90
N ALA A 2 2.70 31.18 -6.87
CA ALA A 2 3.72 32.19 -6.63
C ALA A 2 3.21 33.56 -7.13
N ALA A 3 3.59 34.61 -6.39
CA ALA A 3 3.51 36.02 -6.76
C ALA A 3 2.13 36.70 -6.83
N ARG A 4 1.62 37.12 -5.66
CA ARG A 4 0.87 38.39 -5.53
C ARG A 4 1.31 39.14 -4.26
N GLY A 5 2.55 39.60 -4.28
CA GLY A 5 3.09 40.61 -3.35
C GLY A 5 3.61 41.80 -4.17
N HIS A 6 3.42 43.02 -3.67
CA HIS A 6 3.61 44.29 -4.39
C HIS A 6 4.95 44.44 -5.13
N VAL A 7 4.86 44.81 -6.42
CA VAL A 7 5.98 45.08 -7.34
C VAL A 7 6.68 46.39 -6.98
N GLN A 8 7.90 46.33 -6.44
CA GLN A 8 8.79 47.51 -6.33
C GLN A 8 10.21 47.28 -6.88
N ASP A 9 10.67 46.05 -7.16
CA ASP A 9 12.03 45.81 -7.69
C ASP A 9 12.05 45.66 -9.24
N PRO A 10 12.88 46.43 -9.98
CA PRO A 10 13.13 46.25 -11.42
C PRO A 10 13.55 44.81 -11.81
N ASN A 11 14.18 44.07 -10.90
CA ASN A 11 14.61 42.70 -11.13
C ASN A 11 13.44 41.71 -11.20
N ASP A 12 12.35 41.92 -10.44
CA ASP A 12 11.17 41.05 -10.46
C ASP A 12 10.48 41.05 -11.83
N ARG A 13 10.43 42.21 -12.49
CA ARG A 13 9.88 42.33 -13.85
C ARG A 13 10.69 41.55 -14.88
N ARG A 14 12.01 41.42 -14.68
CA ARG A 14 12.93 40.69 -15.58
C ARG A 14 12.85 39.18 -15.38
N LEU A 15 12.54 38.71 -14.17
CA LEU A 15 12.43 37.29 -13.84
C LEU A 15 11.07 36.69 -14.23
N ARG A 16 10.02 37.51 -14.32
CA ARG A 16 8.65 37.07 -14.63
C ARG A 16 8.49 36.14 -15.85
N PRO A 17 9.12 36.41 -17.01
CA PRO A 17 9.02 35.49 -18.15
C PRO A 17 9.56 34.08 -17.84
N ILE A 18 10.58 33.98 -16.98
CA ILE A 18 11.16 32.69 -16.59
C ILE A 18 10.17 31.94 -15.68
N TYR A 19 9.57 32.64 -14.70
CA TYR A 19 8.51 32.06 -13.86
C TYR A 19 7.31 31.58 -14.69
N ASP A 20 6.80 32.42 -15.60
CA ASP A 20 5.65 32.06 -16.44
C ASP A 20 5.94 30.80 -17.28
N TYR A 21 7.16 30.64 -17.82
CA TYR A 21 7.52 29.41 -18.55
C TYR A 21 7.69 28.19 -17.64
N LEU A 22 8.23 28.35 -16.43
CA LEU A 22 8.34 27.26 -15.46
C LEU A 22 6.97 26.80 -14.95
N ASP A 23 6.06 27.74 -14.68
CA ASP A 23 4.71 27.46 -14.19
C ASP A 23 3.83 26.82 -15.28
N ASN A 24 4.03 27.20 -16.54
CA ASN A 24 3.39 26.57 -17.70
C ASN A 24 4.05 25.22 -18.10
N GLY A 25 5.04 24.73 -17.35
CA GLY A 25 5.74 23.46 -17.63
C GLY A 25 6.70 23.50 -18.83
N ASN A 26 6.89 24.66 -19.47
CA ASN A 26 7.76 24.85 -20.62
C ASN A 26 9.23 25.05 -20.18
N ASN A 27 9.82 24.02 -19.56
CA ASN A 27 11.16 24.06 -18.96
C ASN A 27 12.27 24.44 -19.96
N LYS A 28 12.18 24.00 -21.23
CA LYS A 28 13.16 24.35 -22.27
C LYS A 28 13.16 25.86 -22.57
N MET A 29 11.98 26.46 -22.65
CA MET A 29 11.85 27.92 -22.89
C MET A 29 12.30 28.71 -21.66
N ALA A 30 12.01 28.23 -20.45
CA ALA A 30 12.51 28.83 -19.22
C ALA A 30 14.04 28.88 -19.18
N ILE A 31 14.72 27.76 -19.52
CA ILE A 31 16.19 27.71 -19.62
C ILE A 31 16.71 28.73 -20.63
N GLN A 32 16.09 28.82 -21.82
CA GLN A 32 16.51 29.78 -22.85
C GLN A 32 16.36 31.24 -22.40
N GLN A 33 15.26 31.58 -21.71
CA GLN A 33 15.06 32.93 -21.19
C GLN A 33 16.03 33.24 -20.05
N ALA A 34 16.31 32.27 -19.18
CA ALA A 34 17.32 32.41 -18.14
C ALA A 34 18.71 32.64 -18.76
N ASP A 35 19.10 31.88 -19.79
CA ASP A 35 20.38 32.10 -20.51
C ASP A 35 20.46 33.49 -21.16
N LYS A 36 19.37 33.97 -21.76
CA LYS A 36 19.32 35.33 -22.33
C LYS A 36 19.50 36.40 -21.27
N LEU A 37 18.90 36.20 -20.09
CA LEU A 37 18.99 37.14 -18.98
C LEU A 37 20.40 37.13 -18.36
N LEU A 38 20.97 35.95 -18.14
CA LEU A 38 22.31 35.76 -17.58
C LEU A 38 23.42 36.28 -18.50
N LYS A 39 23.21 36.31 -19.82
CA LYS A 39 24.13 36.98 -20.76
C LYS A 39 24.23 38.49 -20.51
N LYS A 40 23.14 39.13 -20.11
CA LYS A 40 23.08 40.59 -19.83
C LYS A 40 23.40 40.94 -18.38
N HIS A 41 23.02 40.06 -17.45
CA HIS A 41 23.16 40.24 -16.00
C HIS A 41 23.72 38.97 -15.37
N LYS A 42 25.05 38.82 -15.38
CA LYS A 42 25.74 37.61 -14.89
C LYS A 42 25.59 37.39 -13.37
N ASP A 43 25.38 38.46 -12.62
CA ASP A 43 25.32 38.46 -11.15
C ASP A 43 23.89 38.30 -10.61
N LEU A 44 22.90 38.08 -11.49
CA LEU A 44 21.52 37.85 -11.05
C LEU A 44 21.37 36.39 -10.58
N HIS A 45 21.67 36.15 -9.30
CA HIS A 45 21.68 34.84 -8.67
C HIS A 45 20.36 34.07 -8.86
N CYS A 46 19.22 34.71 -8.61
CA CYS A 46 17.90 34.09 -8.78
C CYS A 46 17.71 33.50 -10.20
N ALA A 47 18.14 34.19 -11.26
CA ALA A 47 18.03 33.67 -12.63
C ALA A 47 18.88 32.41 -12.88
N LYS A 48 20.05 32.28 -12.24
CA LYS A 48 20.86 31.04 -12.27
C LYS A 48 20.12 29.88 -11.60
N VAL A 49 19.48 30.14 -10.48
CA VAL A 49 18.70 29.12 -9.75
C VAL A 49 17.46 28.71 -10.54
N LEU A 50 16.74 29.65 -11.14
CA LEU A 50 15.59 29.32 -12.01
C LEU A 50 16.00 28.49 -13.24
N LYS A 51 17.20 28.75 -13.80
CA LYS A 51 17.79 27.87 -14.83
C LYS A 51 18.02 26.46 -14.30
N ALA A 52 18.58 26.34 -13.09
CA ALA A 52 18.81 25.05 -12.45
C ALA A 52 17.49 24.28 -12.20
N ILE A 53 16.41 24.95 -11.81
CA ILE A 53 15.06 24.34 -11.72
C ILE A 53 14.62 23.81 -13.08
N GLY A 54 14.76 24.60 -14.14
CA GLY A 54 14.45 24.13 -15.51
C GLY A 54 15.26 22.89 -15.90
N LEU A 55 16.55 22.86 -15.56
CA LEU A 55 17.43 21.72 -15.82
C LEU A 55 17.02 20.47 -15.02
N GLN A 56 16.74 20.63 -13.73
CA GLN A 56 16.25 19.57 -12.84
C GLN A 56 14.99 18.93 -13.41
N ARG A 57 14.00 19.72 -13.82
CA ARG A 57 12.74 19.26 -14.40
C ARG A 57 12.89 18.65 -15.80
N THR A 58 14.05 18.82 -16.45
CA THR A 58 14.39 18.16 -17.73
C THR A 58 15.26 16.92 -17.56
N GLY A 59 15.55 16.50 -16.32
CA GLY A 59 16.35 15.31 -16.01
C GLY A 59 17.86 15.53 -15.90
N ARG A 60 18.35 16.76 -16.09
CA ARG A 60 19.79 17.10 -16.00
C ARG A 60 20.19 17.46 -14.57
N GLN A 61 20.13 16.49 -13.66
CA GLN A 61 20.25 16.72 -12.22
C GLN A 61 21.66 17.20 -11.79
N GLU A 62 22.73 16.63 -12.33
CA GLU A 62 24.10 17.01 -11.96
C GLU A 62 24.42 18.48 -12.30
N GLU A 63 24.02 18.92 -13.50
CA GLU A 63 24.19 20.31 -13.92
C GLU A 63 23.33 21.27 -13.10
N ALA A 64 22.10 20.87 -12.79
CA ALA A 64 21.23 21.64 -11.91
C ALA A 64 21.86 21.78 -10.51
N PHE A 65 22.41 20.69 -9.96
CA PHE A 65 23.06 20.71 -8.65
C PHE A 65 24.29 21.61 -8.62
N THR A 66 25.12 21.54 -9.67
CA THR A 66 26.34 22.34 -9.81
C THR A 66 26.00 23.83 -9.78
N LEU A 67 25.01 24.26 -10.58
CA LEU A 67 24.54 25.65 -10.58
C LEU A 67 23.94 26.07 -9.23
N ALA A 68 23.23 25.18 -8.54
CA ALA A 68 22.69 25.45 -7.21
C ALA A 68 23.81 25.70 -6.20
N GLN A 69 24.87 24.89 -6.23
CA GLN A 69 26.03 25.02 -5.34
C GLN A 69 26.79 26.32 -5.59
N GLU A 70 27.01 26.70 -6.85
CA GLU A 70 27.66 27.98 -7.20
C GLU A 70 26.96 29.17 -6.55
N VAL A 71 25.62 29.18 -6.54
CA VAL A 71 24.85 30.27 -5.92
C VAL A 71 24.84 30.15 -4.40
N ALA A 72 24.68 28.94 -3.85
CA ALA A 72 24.61 28.73 -2.40
C ALA A 72 25.90 29.14 -1.67
N VAL A 73 27.08 28.95 -2.29
CA VAL A 73 28.39 29.37 -1.74
C VAL A 73 28.49 30.88 -1.53
N LEU A 74 27.73 31.68 -2.30
CA LEU A 74 27.70 33.14 -2.15
C LEU A 74 26.87 33.59 -0.94
N GLU A 75 26.17 32.67 -0.29
CA GLU A 75 25.29 32.91 0.86
C GLU A 75 24.31 34.07 0.59
N PRO A 76 23.40 33.92 -0.40
CA PRO A 76 22.47 34.98 -0.77
C PRO A 76 21.57 35.35 0.41
N THR A 77 21.21 36.63 0.50
CA THR A 77 20.24 37.14 1.49
C THR A 77 18.97 37.67 0.83
N ASP A 78 18.91 37.77 -0.50
CA ASP A 78 17.70 38.20 -1.19
C ASP A 78 16.62 37.08 -1.19
N ASP A 79 15.38 37.44 -0.87
CA ASP A 79 14.27 36.49 -0.75
C ASP A 79 14.04 35.69 -2.04
N ASN A 80 14.12 36.34 -3.20
CA ASN A 80 13.95 35.69 -4.50
C ASN A 80 14.93 34.53 -4.73
N SER A 81 16.21 34.70 -4.43
CA SER A 81 17.20 33.62 -4.55
C SER A 81 17.03 32.54 -3.49
N LEU A 82 16.70 32.93 -2.25
CA LEU A 82 16.45 32.00 -1.14
C LEU A 82 15.24 31.09 -1.42
N GLN A 83 14.12 31.66 -1.87
CA GLN A 83 12.92 30.91 -2.24
C GLN A 83 13.17 30.01 -3.45
N ALA A 84 13.86 30.51 -4.48
CA ALA A 84 14.21 29.70 -5.65
C ALA A 84 15.10 28.51 -5.28
N LEU A 85 16.11 28.70 -4.42
CA LEU A 85 16.96 27.61 -3.93
C LEU A 85 16.18 26.62 -3.06
N THR A 86 15.25 27.13 -2.24
CA THR A 86 14.36 26.29 -1.44
C THR A 86 13.49 25.40 -2.32
N ILE A 87 12.92 25.94 -3.41
CA ILE A 87 12.14 25.15 -4.38
C ILE A 87 13.02 24.10 -5.05
N LEU A 88 14.21 24.49 -5.52
CA LEU A 88 15.13 23.57 -6.18
C LEU A 88 15.55 22.41 -5.26
N TYR A 89 16.05 22.69 -4.05
CA TYR A 89 16.46 21.65 -3.12
C TYR A 89 15.30 20.72 -2.70
N ARG A 90 14.07 21.24 -2.66
CA ARG A 90 12.88 20.40 -2.47
C ARG A 90 12.60 19.49 -3.67
N GLU A 91 12.72 19.99 -4.90
CA GLU A 91 12.58 19.18 -6.12
C GLU A 91 13.72 18.17 -6.32
N MET A 92 14.86 18.38 -5.65
CA MET A 92 15.99 17.45 -5.62
C MET A 92 15.92 16.43 -4.48
N HIS A 93 14.87 16.45 -3.66
CA HIS A 93 14.75 15.62 -2.46
C HIS A 93 15.93 15.79 -1.47
N ARG A 94 16.48 17.01 -1.35
CA ARG A 94 17.56 17.37 -0.42
C ARG A 94 17.19 18.53 0.52
N PRO A 95 16.14 18.37 1.37
CA PRO A 95 15.67 19.44 2.24
C PRO A 95 16.71 19.88 3.30
N GLU A 96 17.72 19.06 3.58
CA GLU A 96 18.82 19.36 4.50
C GLU A 96 19.66 20.56 4.03
N LEU A 97 19.69 20.83 2.73
CA LEU A 97 20.40 22.00 2.20
C LEU A 97 19.62 23.30 2.44
N VAL A 98 18.31 23.23 2.61
CA VAL A 98 17.47 24.39 2.94
C VAL A 98 17.77 24.92 4.34
N THR A 99 18.10 24.03 5.29
CA THR A 99 18.47 24.48 6.65
C THR A 99 19.76 25.27 6.64
N LYS A 100 20.81 24.77 5.97
CA LYS A 100 22.10 25.45 5.80
C LYS A 100 21.96 26.83 5.14
N LEU A 101 21.05 26.93 4.16
CA LEU A 101 20.76 28.17 3.45
C LEU A 101 20.22 29.26 4.41
N TYR A 102 19.20 28.94 5.20
CA TYR A 102 18.64 29.91 6.14
C TYR A 102 19.50 30.12 7.39
N GLU A 103 20.32 29.13 7.80
CA GLU A 103 21.35 29.31 8.84
C GLU A 103 22.34 30.43 8.43
N ALA A 104 22.79 30.43 7.16
CA ALA A 104 23.66 31.47 6.63
C ALA A 104 22.97 32.85 6.55
N ALA A 105 21.71 32.89 6.12
CA ALA A 105 20.94 34.13 6.03
C ALA A 105 20.71 34.76 7.42
N VAL A 106 20.32 33.96 8.42
CA VAL A 106 20.15 34.42 9.81
C VAL A 106 21.47 34.90 10.40
N ARG A 107 22.59 34.23 10.09
CA ARG A 107 23.92 34.67 10.55
C ARG A 107 24.28 36.05 10.00
N LYS A 108 23.91 36.36 8.75
CA LYS A 108 24.16 37.69 8.13
C LYS A 108 23.19 38.76 8.61
N VAL A 109 21.92 38.41 8.86
CA VAL A 109 20.86 39.34 9.27
C VAL A 109 20.09 38.78 10.49
N PRO A 110 20.67 38.86 11.70
CA PRO A 110 20.15 38.15 12.88
C PRO A 110 18.86 38.74 13.46
N THR A 111 18.47 39.96 13.08
CA THR A 111 17.28 40.66 13.57
C THR A 111 16.03 40.43 12.73
N SER A 112 16.12 39.68 11.62
CA SER A 112 15.00 39.46 10.70
C SER A 112 14.03 38.39 11.23
N GLU A 113 12.79 38.80 11.53
CA GLU A 113 11.70 37.88 11.93
C GLU A 113 11.43 36.83 10.84
N GLU A 114 11.43 37.24 9.57
CA GLU A 114 11.13 36.38 8.43
C GLU A 114 12.17 35.27 8.27
N TYR A 115 13.48 35.58 8.35
CA TYR A 115 14.52 34.55 8.20
C TYR A 115 14.52 33.56 9.36
N HIS A 116 14.28 34.00 10.60
CA HIS A 116 14.14 33.10 11.74
C HIS A 116 12.90 32.21 11.60
N SER A 117 11.77 32.77 11.14
CA SER A 117 10.59 31.97 10.86
C SER A 117 10.84 30.94 9.74
N HIS A 118 11.52 31.32 8.65
CA HIS A 118 11.86 30.39 7.57
C HIS A 118 12.86 29.33 8.01
N LEU A 119 13.83 29.69 8.85
CA LEU A 119 14.78 28.76 9.46
C LEU A 119 14.07 27.74 10.35
N PHE A 120 13.15 28.19 11.21
CA PHE A 120 12.31 27.29 12.01
C PHE A 120 11.55 26.30 11.13
N MET A 121 10.91 26.77 10.05
CA MET A 121 10.18 25.91 9.11
C MET A 121 11.09 24.97 8.32
N ALA A 122 12.31 25.39 8.01
CA ALA A 122 13.32 24.52 7.39
C ALA A 122 13.70 23.38 8.33
N TYR A 123 13.92 23.65 9.62
CA TYR A 123 14.17 22.61 10.61
C TYR A 123 12.95 21.70 10.82
N ALA A 124 11.74 22.25 10.84
CA ALA A 124 10.50 21.45 10.93
C ALA A 124 10.36 20.46 9.76
N ARG A 125 10.75 20.87 8.55
CA ARG A 125 10.72 20.01 7.36
C ARG A 125 11.66 18.82 7.49
N VAL A 126 12.88 19.05 7.98
CA VAL A 126 13.92 18.02 8.12
C VAL A 126 13.73 17.18 9.39
N GLY A 127 13.01 17.69 10.40
CA GLY A 127 12.81 17.00 11.68
C GLY A 127 13.90 17.29 12.72
N GLU A 128 14.60 18.42 12.60
CA GLU A 128 15.67 18.83 13.51
C GLU A 128 15.12 19.51 14.78
N TYR A 129 14.36 18.76 15.60
CA TYR A 129 13.52 19.32 16.67
C TYR A 129 14.31 20.10 17.74
N LYS A 130 15.57 19.73 18.02
CA LYS A 130 16.45 20.48 18.93
C LYS A 130 16.79 21.87 18.40
N LYS A 131 17.11 21.96 17.10
CA LYS A 131 17.39 23.24 16.45
C LYS A 131 16.11 24.08 16.30
N MET A 132 14.96 23.44 16.10
CA MET A 132 13.66 24.12 16.11
C MET A 132 13.40 24.83 17.44
N GLN A 133 13.62 24.16 18.57
CA GLN A 133 13.44 24.78 19.90
C GLN A 133 14.33 26.03 20.06
N GLN A 134 15.59 25.95 19.64
CA GLN A 134 16.54 27.06 19.72
C GLN A 134 16.13 28.23 18.81
N ALA A 135 15.74 27.93 17.58
CA ALA A 135 15.27 28.93 16.61
C ALA A 135 13.96 29.60 17.06
N GLY A 136 13.01 28.84 17.59
CA GLY A 136 11.74 29.37 18.11
C GLY A 136 11.96 30.30 19.30
N MET A 137 12.88 29.96 20.21
CA MET A 137 13.19 30.82 21.36
C MET A 137 13.98 32.06 20.94
N ALA A 138 14.86 31.97 19.95
CA ALA A 138 15.52 33.13 19.37
C ALA A 138 14.50 34.08 18.71
N LEU A 139 13.56 33.52 17.94
CA LEU A 139 12.47 34.27 17.31
C LEU A 139 11.58 34.97 18.35
N TYR A 140 11.19 34.29 19.43
CA TYR A 140 10.42 34.88 20.52
C TYR A 140 11.16 36.03 21.24
N LYS A 141 12.50 35.93 21.39
CA LYS A 141 13.31 37.01 21.97
C LYS A 141 13.38 38.25 21.07
N ILE A 142 13.33 38.07 19.75
CA ILE A 142 13.32 39.18 18.79
C ILE A 142 11.93 39.82 18.76
N VAL A 143 10.89 38.99 18.64
CA VAL A 143 9.49 39.43 18.59
C VAL A 143 8.66 38.61 19.58
N PRO A 144 8.23 39.16 20.73
CA PRO A 144 7.60 38.41 21.81
C PRO A 144 6.11 38.12 21.52
N LYS A 145 5.82 37.35 20.46
CA LYS A 145 4.49 36.83 20.13
C LYS A 145 4.28 35.46 20.77
N ASN A 146 3.14 35.24 21.43
CA ASN A 146 2.81 33.97 22.10
C ASN A 146 2.99 32.72 21.20
N PRO A 147 2.55 32.71 19.92
CA PRO A 147 2.75 31.55 19.05
C PRO A 147 4.21 31.08 18.94
N TYR A 148 5.20 31.99 18.91
CA TYR A 148 6.61 31.62 18.80
C TYR A 148 7.15 30.95 20.06
N TYR A 149 6.61 31.34 21.22
CA TYR A 149 6.90 30.64 22.47
C TYR A 149 6.38 29.20 22.43
N PHE A 150 5.12 29.01 22.01
CA PHE A 150 4.51 27.68 21.94
C PHE A 150 5.05 26.82 20.78
N TRP A 151 5.59 27.41 19.71
CA TRP A 151 6.39 26.67 18.73
C TRP A 151 7.62 26.04 19.37
N SER A 152 8.27 26.75 20.30
CA SER A 152 9.42 26.23 21.04
C SER A 152 9.01 25.10 21.99
N VAL A 153 7.88 25.26 22.69
CA VAL A 153 7.31 24.22 23.56
C VAL A 153 6.95 22.97 22.74
N MET A 154 6.25 23.13 21.62
CA MET A 154 5.88 22.02 20.76
C MET A 154 7.11 21.33 20.16
N SER A 155 8.16 22.07 19.81
CA SER A 155 9.44 21.50 19.36
C SER A 155 10.11 20.65 20.45
N LEU A 156 9.97 21.04 21.71
CA LEU A 156 10.45 20.27 22.86
C LEU A 156 9.62 19.00 23.08
N VAL A 157 8.31 19.06 22.87
CA VAL A 157 7.45 17.86 22.86
C VAL A 157 7.84 16.93 21.70
N MET A 158 8.13 17.46 20.53
CA MET A 158 8.60 16.64 19.40
C MET A 158 9.95 15.97 19.69
N GLN A 159 10.89 16.66 20.37
CA GLN A 159 12.13 16.03 20.85
C GLN A 159 11.84 14.87 21.80
N ALA A 160 10.87 15.02 22.70
CA ALA A 160 10.46 13.96 23.61
C ALA A 160 9.87 12.75 22.87
N ILE A 161 9.05 12.98 21.85
CA ILE A 161 8.43 11.92 21.02
C ILE A 161 9.47 11.19 20.17
N SER A 162 10.48 11.90 19.65
CA SER A 162 11.51 11.33 18.79
C SER A 162 12.72 10.76 19.54
N ALA A 163 12.78 10.91 20.87
CA ALA A 163 13.92 10.47 21.65
C ALA A 163 14.00 8.94 21.65
N GLN A 164 15.19 8.40 21.37
CA GLN A 164 15.45 6.96 21.50
C GLN A 164 15.45 6.51 22.96
N ASP A 165 15.85 7.39 23.88
CA ASP A 165 15.83 7.15 25.32
C ASP A 165 14.59 7.78 25.96
N GLU A 166 13.65 6.93 26.34
CA GLU A 166 12.41 7.29 27.03
C GLU A 166 12.68 8.00 28.37
N LYS A 167 13.81 7.73 29.04
CA LYS A 167 14.15 8.42 30.29
C LYS A 167 14.41 9.90 30.07
N LEU A 168 15.11 10.27 28.99
CA LEU A 168 15.35 11.68 28.64
C LEU A 168 14.05 12.41 28.30
N SER A 169 13.11 11.71 27.67
CA SER A 169 11.75 12.22 27.39
C SER A 169 11.05 12.64 28.68
N HIS A 170 10.96 11.75 29.67
CA HIS A 170 10.21 11.99 30.91
C HIS A 170 10.96 12.78 31.99
N THR A 171 12.30 12.78 31.99
CA THR A 171 13.10 13.47 33.04
C THR A 171 13.57 14.86 32.65
N MET A 172 13.67 15.16 31.35
CA MET A 172 14.26 16.42 30.87
C MET A 172 13.33 17.18 29.93
N PHE A 173 12.89 16.57 28.84
CA PHE A 173 12.17 17.30 27.79
C PHE A 173 10.74 17.67 28.20
N LEU A 174 9.92 16.69 28.59
CA LEU A 174 8.52 16.95 28.98
C LEU A 174 8.40 17.81 30.25
N PRO A 175 9.20 17.61 31.33
CA PRO A 175 9.14 18.48 32.51
C PRO A 175 9.60 19.92 32.24
N LEU A 176 10.51 20.12 31.27
CA LEU A 176 10.86 21.47 30.84
C LEU A 176 9.71 22.11 30.04
N ALA A 177 9.05 21.34 29.16
CA ALA A 177 7.89 21.81 28.41
C ALA A 177 6.74 22.21 29.36
N GLU A 178 6.45 21.39 30.36
CA GLU A 178 5.47 21.68 31.40
C GLU A 178 5.79 22.99 32.13
N ARG A 179 7.01 23.14 32.68
CA ARG A 179 7.43 24.37 33.37
C ARG A 179 7.33 25.61 32.48
N MET A 180 7.61 25.47 31.18
CA MET A 180 7.47 26.56 30.21
C MET A 180 6.01 26.98 30.04
N VAL A 181 5.07 26.03 30.00
CA VAL A 181 3.63 26.31 29.89
C VAL A 181 3.05 26.83 31.20
N GLU A 182 3.40 26.22 32.34
CA GLU A 182 2.98 26.67 33.68
C GLU A 182 3.36 28.14 33.93
N LYS A 183 4.52 28.57 33.45
CA LYS A 183 4.92 29.99 33.52
C LYS A 183 3.89 30.88 32.81
N MET A 184 3.46 30.50 31.62
CA MET A 184 2.46 31.27 30.86
C MET A 184 1.07 31.18 31.49
N VAL A 185 0.72 30.05 32.12
CA VAL A 185 -0.51 29.91 32.92
C VAL A 185 -0.49 30.88 34.11
N LYS A 186 0.60 30.93 34.88
CA LYS A 186 0.76 31.84 36.04
C LYS A 186 0.77 33.31 35.66
N GLU A 187 1.26 33.63 34.47
CA GLU A 187 1.25 34.99 33.91
C GLU A 187 -0.09 35.36 33.23
N GLU A 188 -1.09 34.46 33.23
CA GLU A 188 -2.39 34.62 32.54
C GLU A 188 -2.26 34.90 31.03
N LYS A 189 -1.19 34.40 30.40
CA LYS A 189 -0.88 34.57 28.96
C LYS A 189 -1.28 33.40 28.08
N ILE A 190 -2.17 32.54 28.57
CA ILE A 190 -2.83 31.53 27.76
C ILE A 190 -4.04 32.18 27.10
N GLU A 191 -3.93 32.52 25.83
CA GLU A 191 -4.92 33.27 25.05
C GLU A 191 -5.80 32.35 24.20
N ALA A 192 -5.24 31.24 23.70
CA ALA A 192 -5.87 30.41 22.67
C ALA A 192 -6.13 28.96 23.11
N GLU A 193 -7.11 28.31 22.46
CA GLU A 193 -7.44 26.90 22.67
C GLU A 193 -6.24 25.98 22.41
N ALA A 194 -5.46 26.26 21.37
CA ALA A 194 -4.26 25.50 20.98
C ALA A 194 -3.25 25.34 22.14
N GLU A 195 -3.12 26.39 22.97
CA GLU A 195 -2.17 26.41 24.09
C GLU A 195 -2.67 25.52 25.23
N VAL A 196 -3.99 25.48 25.47
CA VAL A 196 -4.62 24.56 26.42
C VAL A 196 -4.50 23.11 25.94
N GLN A 197 -4.72 22.86 24.64
CA GLN A 197 -4.56 21.53 24.04
C GLN A 197 -3.10 21.04 24.16
N LEU A 198 -2.12 21.91 23.88
CA LEU A 198 -0.70 21.59 24.06
C LEU A 198 -0.36 21.33 25.53
N TYR A 199 -0.92 22.10 26.47
CA TYR A 199 -0.70 21.86 27.89
C TYR A 199 -1.24 20.49 28.32
N PHE A 200 -2.48 20.19 27.92
CA PHE A 200 -3.10 18.88 28.16
C PHE A 200 -2.25 17.73 27.60
N MET A 201 -1.78 17.84 26.35
CA MET A 201 -0.92 16.84 25.72
C MET A 201 0.40 16.63 26.50
N ILE A 202 0.98 17.69 27.07
CA ILE A 202 2.20 17.58 27.90
C ILE A 202 1.91 16.81 29.20
N LEU A 203 0.83 17.18 29.90
CA LEU A 203 0.45 16.52 31.16
C LEU A 203 0.08 15.05 30.95
N GLU A 204 -0.67 14.75 29.88
CA GLU A 204 -1.00 13.38 29.48
C GLU A 204 0.27 12.56 29.24
N ARG A 205 1.23 13.09 28.48
CA ARG A 205 2.49 12.41 28.20
C ARG A 205 3.38 12.26 29.44
N LEU A 206 3.27 13.14 30.43
CA LEU A 206 3.97 12.99 31.71
C LEU A 206 3.30 11.97 32.64
N GLY A 207 2.10 11.48 32.31
CA GLY A 207 1.29 10.65 33.21
C GLY A 207 0.68 11.42 34.37
N LYS A 208 0.68 12.77 34.32
CA LYS A 208 0.11 13.68 35.31
C LYS A 208 -1.39 13.87 35.08
N TYR A 209 -2.11 12.75 35.16
CA TYR A 209 -3.52 12.70 34.77
C TYR A 209 -4.46 13.46 35.72
N VAL A 210 -4.09 13.61 36.99
CA VAL A 210 -4.88 14.38 37.97
C VAL A 210 -4.81 15.87 37.63
N GLU A 211 -3.61 16.38 37.40
CA GLU A 211 -3.37 17.76 37.00
C GLU A 211 -4.00 18.06 35.63
N ALA A 212 -3.91 17.12 34.69
CA ALA A 212 -4.58 17.23 33.39
C ALA A 212 -6.11 17.36 33.56
N LEU A 213 -6.70 16.62 34.49
CA LEU A 213 -8.13 16.68 34.77
C LEU A 213 -8.53 18.02 35.36
N GLU A 214 -7.75 18.55 36.30
CA GLU A 214 -7.97 19.89 36.87
C GLU A 214 -7.93 20.97 35.80
N VAL A 215 -7.02 20.88 34.83
CA VAL A 215 -6.93 21.82 33.70
C VAL A 215 -8.19 21.78 32.83
N VAL A 216 -8.69 20.59 32.49
CA VAL A 216 -9.87 20.39 31.65
C VAL A 216 -11.17 20.74 32.39
N GLN A 217 -11.22 20.52 33.70
CA GLN A 217 -12.39 20.85 34.51
C GLN A 217 -12.43 22.32 34.95
N GLY A 218 -11.27 22.97 35.06
CA GLY A 218 -11.13 24.36 35.48
C GLY A 218 -11.33 25.39 34.35
N PRO A 219 -10.98 26.66 34.60
CA PRO A 219 -11.24 27.78 33.68
C PRO A 219 -10.57 27.65 32.31
N LEU A 220 -9.42 26.97 32.23
CA LEU A 220 -8.75 26.71 30.95
C LEU A 220 -9.57 25.77 30.06
N GLY A 221 -10.29 24.82 30.66
CA GLY A 221 -11.19 23.91 29.96
C GLY A 221 -12.36 24.61 29.27
N GLU A 222 -12.80 25.77 29.75
CA GLU A 222 -13.85 26.57 29.10
C GLU A 222 -13.40 27.11 27.72
N LYS A 223 -12.09 27.15 27.46
CA LYS A 223 -11.54 27.55 26.15
C LYS A 223 -11.56 26.41 25.12
N LEU A 224 -11.76 25.15 25.54
CA LEU A 224 -11.82 23.98 24.66
C LEU A 224 -13.20 23.89 23.99
N THR A 225 -13.42 24.70 22.95
CA THR A 225 -14.75 24.87 22.33
C THR A 225 -14.83 24.47 20.87
N SER A 226 -13.68 24.27 20.20
CA SER A 226 -13.66 24.00 18.76
C SER A 226 -14.27 22.65 18.36
N GLU A 227 -14.09 21.61 19.18
CA GLU A 227 -14.59 20.26 18.91
C GLU A 227 -15.85 19.94 19.75
N LEU A 228 -16.80 19.24 19.13
CA LEU A 228 -18.00 18.77 19.82
C LEU A 228 -17.58 17.84 20.96
N GLN A 229 -18.02 18.15 22.19
CA GLN A 229 -17.74 17.36 23.40
C GLN A 229 -16.24 17.16 23.67
N SER A 230 -15.36 18.08 23.23
CA SER A 230 -13.90 17.97 23.45
C SER A 230 -13.57 17.78 24.94
N ARG A 231 -14.20 18.59 25.79
CA ARG A 231 -14.02 18.55 27.24
C ARG A 231 -14.47 17.20 27.81
N GLU A 232 -15.67 16.75 27.47
CA GLU A 232 -16.20 15.48 27.96
C GLU A 232 -15.37 14.28 27.50
N ASN A 233 -14.91 14.26 26.24
CA ASN A 233 -14.04 13.21 25.72
C ASN A 233 -12.69 13.17 26.44
N LYS A 234 -12.10 14.34 26.72
CA LYS A 234 -10.85 14.43 27.50
C LYS A 234 -11.05 14.01 28.96
N CYS A 235 -12.16 14.41 29.60
CA CYS A 235 -12.52 13.91 30.93
C CYS A 235 -12.68 12.38 30.94
N MET A 236 -13.41 11.81 29.98
CA MET A 236 -13.60 10.35 29.86
C MET A 236 -12.29 9.60 29.76
N MET A 237 -11.38 10.08 28.90
CA MET A 237 -10.06 9.51 28.75
C MET A 237 -9.29 9.51 30.08
N LEU A 238 -9.28 10.64 30.78
CA LEU A 238 -8.58 10.79 32.06
C LEU A 238 -9.21 9.94 33.17
N TYR A 239 -10.54 9.89 33.28
CA TYR A 239 -11.22 9.05 34.26
C TYR A 239 -10.84 7.57 34.11
N ARG A 240 -10.74 7.06 32.88
CA ARG A 240 -10.28 5.68 32.62
C ARG A 240 -8.83 5.47 33.02
N ARG A 241 -7.94 6.41 32.68
CA ARG A 241 -6.51 6.33 33.04
C ARG A 241 -6.27 6.38 34.56
N LEU A 242 -7.11 7.12 35.27
CA LEU A 242 -7.08 7.25 36.74
C LEU A 242 -7.90 6.17 37.46
N GLU A 243 -8.53 5.24 36.73
CA GLU A 243 -9.46 4.24 37.28
C GLU A 243 -10.61 4.87 38.11
N ARG A 244 -11.00 6.10 37.78
CA ARG A 244 -12.13 6.85 38.33
C ARG A 244 -13.43 6.42 37.65
N TRP A 245 -13.79 5.16 37.88
CA TRP A 245 -14.91 4.50 37.19
C TRP A 245 -16.27 5.10 37.52
N ALA A 246 -16.44 5.64 38.73
CA ALA A 246 -17.69 6.26 39.18
C ALA A 246 -18.02 7.50 38.33
N GLU A 247 -17.06 8.41 38.18
CA GLU A 247 -17.20 9.61 37.35
C GLU A 247 -17.37 9.26 35.86
N CYS A 248 -16.62 8.27 35.37
CA CYS A 248 -16.74 7.75 34.01
C CYS A 248 -18.16 7.23 33.74
N ASN A 249 -18.72 6.47 34.68
CA ASN A 249 -20.06 5.90 34.57
C ASN A 249 -21.13 7.00 34.58
N ALA A 250 -21.07 7.92 35.55
CA ALA A 250 -22.02 9.02 35.69
C ALA A 250 -22.02 9.94 34.46
N LEU A 251 -20.84 10.30 33.95
CA LEU A 251 -20.73 11.11 32.74
C LEU A 251 -21.28 10.34 31.52
N SER A 252 -21.07 9.03 31.44
CA SER A 252 -21.57 8.22 30.31
C SER A 252 -23.09 8.17 30.33
N CYS A 253 -23.69 7.93 31.50
CA CYS A 253 -25.14 8.02 31.71
C CYS A 253 -25.69 9.38 31.27
N LYS A 254 -25.10 10.46 31.77
CA LYS A 254 -25.52 11.83 31.46
C LYS A 254 -25.48 12.14 29.97
N LEU A 255 -24.44 11.67 29.27
CA LEU A 255 -24.28 11.87 27.84
C LEU A 255 -25.25 11.00 27.03
N LEU A 256 -25.49 9.76 27.44
CA LEU A 256 -26.49 8.87 26.82
C LEU A 256 -27.93 9.36 27.02
N LEU A 257 -28.24 10.00 28.15
CA LEU A 257 -29.53 10.66 28.36
C LEU A 257 -29.75 11.83 27.38
N LYS A 258 -28.66 12.53 27.01
CA LYS A 258 -28.70 13.64 26.04
C LYS A 258 -28.70 13.15 24.60
N ASN A 259 -27.87 12.16 24.27
CA ASN A 259 -27.76 11.54 22.95
C ASN A 259 -27.75 10.01 23.06
N PRO A 260 -28.91 9.34 22.97
CA PRO A 260 -29.02 7.90 23.19
C PRO A 260 -28.55 7.04 22.01
N ASP A 261 -28.10 7.61 20.89
CA ASP A 261 -27.56 6.87 19.74
C ASP A 261 -26.02 6.86 19.70
N ASP A 262 -25.36 7.41 20.73
CA ASP A 262 -23.90 7.49 20.80
C ASP A 262 -23.27 6.17 21.29
N TRP A 263 -22.81 5.35 20.34
CA TRP A 263 -22.26 4.03 20.62
C TRP A 263 -21.02 4.06 21.53
N GLN A 264 -20.18 5.10 21.41
CA GLN A 264 -18.96 5.21 22.20
C GLN A 264 -19.29 5.25 23.71
N PHE A 265 -20.31 6.01 24.09
CA PHE A 265 -20.69 6.14 25.50
C PHE A 265 -21.40 4.90 26.06
N TYR A 266 -22.05 4.07 25.24
CA TYR A 266 -22.54 2.77 25.72
C TYR A 266 -21.39 1.83 26.09
N LEU A 267 -20.35 1.76 25.26
CA LEU A 267 -19.16 0.94 25.56
C LEU A 267 -18.49 1.42 26.86
N LEU A 268 -18.29 2.73 27.00
CA LEU A 268 -17.72 3.33 28.21
C LEU A 268 -18.60 3.14 29.45
N TYR A 269 -19.92 3.26 29.31
CA TYR A 269 -20.88 2.99 30.37
C TYR A 269 -20.77 1.55 30.87
N PHE A 270 -20.75 0.57 29.95
CA PHE A 270 -20.64 -0.83 30.33
C PHE A 270 -19.25 -1.16 30.90
N ASP A 271 -18.17 -0.66 30.31
CA ASP A 271 -16.81 -0.85 30.83
C ASP A 271 -16.71 -0.36 32.28
N SER A 272 -17.13 0.89 32.53
CA SER A 272 -17.10 1.50 33.87
C SER A 272 -18.01 0.79 34.86
N LEU A 273 -19.22 0.39 34.45
CA LEU A 273 -20.15 -0.38 35.28
C LEU A 273 -19.53 -1.67 35.79
N PHE A 274 -18.93 -2.47 34.90
CA PHE A 274 -18.37 -3.76 35.29
C PHE A 274 -17.15 -3.62 36.21
N HIS A 275 -16.32 -2.59 36.00
CA HIS A 275 -15.27 -2.24 36.96
C HIS A 275 -15.83 -1.86 38.34
N LEU A 276 -16.90 -1.08 38.40
CA LEU A 276 -17.54 -0.72 39.68
C LEU A 276 -18.12 -1.95 40.41
N ILE A 277 -18.72 -2.88 39.67
CA ILE A 277 -19.21 -4.16 40.21
C ILE A 277 -18.05 -4.98 40.77
N ASP A 278 -16.95 -5.11 40.02
CA ASP A 278 -15.75 -5.84 40.44
C ASP A 278 -15.11 -5.24 41.69
N GLN A 279 -15.16 -3.91 41.81
CA GLN A 279 -14.67 -3.18 42.97
C GLN A 279 -15.65 -3.18 44.15
N SER A 280 -16.85 -3.75 44.00
CA SER A 280 -17.93 -3.69 45.01
C SER A 280 -18.20 -2.25 45.48
N TRP A 281 -18.16 -1.31 44.55
CA TRP A 281 -18.30 0.12 44.85
C TRP A 281 -19.66 0.41 45.48
N THR A 282 -19.68 1.30 46.49
CA THR A 282 -20.90 1.76 47.15
C THR A 282 -20.95 3.29 47.15
N PRO A 283 -22.15 3.88 47.03
CA PRO A 283 -22.29 5.33 47.03
C PRO A 283 -21.88 5.93 48.37
N PRO A 284 -21.36 7.17 48.39
CA PRO A 284 -21.03 7.88 49.62
C PRO A 284 -22.27 8.12 50.48
N GLN A 285 -22.10 8.15 51.80
CA GLN A 285 -23.21 8.32 52.76
C GLN A 285 -23.85 9.72 52.72
N GLU A 286 -23.09 10.74 52.33
CA GLU A 286 -23.54 12.13 52.15
C GLU A 286 -22.95 12.71 50.85
N GLY A 287 -23.76 13.50 50.13
CA GLY A 287 -23.36 14.15 48.87
C GLY A 287 -23.79 13.40 47.60
N ALA A 288 -23.39 13.94 46.44
CA ALA A 288 -23.62 13.29 45.15
C ALA A 288 -22.75 12.04 45.00
N HIS A 289 -23.21 11.06 44.22
CA HIS A 289 -22.48 9.80 44.00
C HIS A 289 -21.08 10.03 43.40
N SER A 290 -20.94 11.03 42.53
CA SER A 290 -19.69 11.46 41.92
C SER A 290 -19.73 12.95 41.55
N SER A 291 -18.61 13.52 41.12
CA SER A 291 -18.55 14.89 40.59
C SER A 291 -19.39 15.10 39.33
N GLU A 292 -19.75 14.03 38.62
CA GLU A 292 -20.53 14.07 37.37
C GLU A 292 -22.00 13.73 37.57
N GLY A 293 -22.39 13.32 38.78
CA GLY A 293 -23.76 12.99 39.15
C GLY A 293 -23.96 11.52 39.56
N GLU A 294 -25.14 10.99 39.22
CA GLU A 294 -25.59 9.64 39.60
C GLU A 294 -24.78 8.54 38.92
N VAL A 295 -24.35 7.56 39.73
CA VAL A 295 -23.54 6.40 39.32
C VAL A 295 -24.38 5.13 39.39
N HIS A 296 -24.32 4.31 38.34
CA HIS A 296 -24.85 2.95 38.33
C HIS A 296 -23.73 1.96 38.64
N ALA A 297 -23.91 1.13 39.67
CA ALA A 297 -22.87 0.22 40.18
C ALA A 297 -23.35 -1.24 40.33
N SER A 298 -24.54 -1.57 39.84
CA SER A 298 -25.10 -2.92 39.91
C SER A 298 -25.73 -3.34 38.57
N VAL A 299 -25.79 -4.65 38.35
CA VAL A 299 -26.46 -5.25 37.19
C VAL A 299 -27.95 -4.87 37.16
N ALA A 300 -28.62 -4.81 38.31
CA ALA A 300 -30.02 -4.40 38.37
C ALA A 300 -30.24 -2.97 37.88
N GLN A 301 -29.37 -2.03 38.25
CA GLN A 301 -29.44 -0.64 37.79
C GLN A 301 -29.19 -0.54 36.28
N SER A 302 -28.23 -1.28 35.74
CA SER A 302 -27.97 -1.25 34.30
C SER A 302 -29.08 -1.87 33.47
N ILE A 303 -29.68 -2.97 33.93
CA ILE A 303 -30.88 -3.56 33.32
C ILE A 303 -32.04 -2.57 33.35
N SER A 304 -32.27 -1.91 34.50
CA SER A 304 -33.31 -0.89 34.63
C SER A 304 -33.08 0.28 33.66
N PHE A 305 -31.84 0.77 33.59
CA PHE A 305 -31.47 1.85 32.68
C PHE A 305 -31.71 1.45 31.22
N MET A 306 -31.28 0.25 30.80
CA MET A 306 -31.52 -0.23 29.43
C MET A 306 -33.01 -0.37 29.12
N LYS A 307 -33.81 -0.94 30.04
CA LYS A 307 -35.26 -1.07 29.87
C LYS A 307 -35.93 0.29 29.72
N ASP A 308 -35.53 1.26 30.53
CA ASP A 308 -36.04 2.63 30.45
C ASP A 308 -35.67 3.30 29.13
N ARG A 309 -34.43 3.13 28.65
CA ARG A 309 -34.01 3.64 27.33
C ARG A 309 -34.80 3.01 26.19
N LEU A 310 -35.02 1.70 26.22
CA LEU A 310 -35.83 0.99 25.22
C LEU A 310 -37.29 1.45 25.26
N ALA A 311 -37.89 1.53 26.45
CA ALA A 311 -39.27 1.98 26.61
C ALA A 311 -39.47 3.43 26.14
N THR A 312 -38.51 4.31 26.46
CA THR A 312 -38.49 5.69 25.95
C THR A 312 -38.43 5.73 24.44
N GLU A 313 -37.64 4.86 23.81
CA GLU A 313 -37.50 4.80 22.36
C GLU A 313 -38.75 4.21 21.70
N ASP A 314 -39.31 3.13 22.24
CA ASP A 314 -40.54 2.49 21.74
C ASP A 314 -41.79 3.38 21.89
N ALA A 315 -41.79 4.29 22.86
CA ALA A 315 -42.87 5.26 23.04
C ALA A 315 -42.85 6.40 22.01
N LYS A 316 -41.77 6.54 21.21
CA LYS A 316 -41.68 7.60 20.19
C LYS A 316 -42.52 7.26 18.97
N GLU A 317 -43.32 8.24 18.54
CA GLU A 317 -43.98 8.19 17.23
C GLU A 317 -43.02 8.55 16.07
N SER A 318 -41.88 9.17 16.39
CA SER A 318 -40.83 9.50 15.44
C SER A 318 -39.98 8.29 15.06
N LYS A 319 -39.06 8.48 14.10
CA LYS A 319 -38.12 7.43 13.71
C LYS A 319 -37.27 6.96 14.91
N HIS A 320 -37.25 5.65 15.13
CA HIS A 320 -36.50 5.02 16.20
C HIS A 320 -34.98 5.10 15.95
N LEU A 321 -34.22 5.26 17.04
CA LEU A 321 -32.76 5.20 17.09
C LEU A 321 -32.29 3.76 17.30
N ARG A 322 -31.11 3.41 16.77
CA ARG A 322 -30.59 2.03 16.76
C ARG A 322 -29.83 1.69 18.04
N GLY A 323 -29.10 2.68 18.58
CA GLY A 323 -28.19 2.57 19.70
C GLY A 323 -28.78 1.82 20.90
N PRO A 324 -29.97 2.19 21.42
CA PRO A 324 -30.54 1.53 22.59
C PRO A 324 -30.79 0.02 22.39
N TYR A 325 -31.24 -0.39 21.20
CA TYR A 325 -31.49 -1.80 20.89
C TYR A 325 -30.20 -2.61 20.78
N LEU A 326 -29.16 -2.05 20.16
CA LEU A 326 -27.85 -2.68 20.07
C LEU A 326 -27.15 -2.74 21.44
N ALA A 327 -27.32 -1.70 22.27
CA ALA A 327 -26.78 -1.65 23.62
C ALA A 327 -27.37 -2.74 24.52
N CYS A 328 -28.64 -3.09 24.33
CA CYS A 328 -29.26 -4.22 25.02
C CYS A 328 -28.58 -5.55 24.67
N LEU A 329 -28.31 -5.81 23.38
CA LEU A 329 -27.58 -7.01 22.93
C LEU A 329 -26.14 -7.03 23.46
N GLU A 330 -25.46 -5.88 23.46
CA GLU A 330 -24.12 -5.73 24.04
C GLU A 330 -24.08 -6.05 25.54
N LEU A 331 -25.06 -5.55 26.30
CA LEU A 331 -25.18 -5.85 27.72
C LEU A 331 -25.41 -7.34 27.95
N ILE A 332 -26.27 -7.99 27.16
CA ILE A 332 -26.48 -9.43 27.23
C ILE A 332 -25.17 -10.18 26.99
N ARG A 333 -24.40 -9.80 25.95
CA ARG A 333 -23.11 -10.42 25.64
C ARG A 333 -22.17 -10.38 26.84
N ARG A 334 -21.96 -9.20 27.41
CA ARG A 334 -21.07 -9.00 28.56
C ARG A 334 -21.55 -9.71 29.83
N LEU A 335 -22.86 -9.74 30.09
CA LEU A 335 -23.42 -10.47 31.24
C LEU A 335 -23.28 -12.00 31.08
N ARG A 336 -23.42 -12.53 29.86
CA ARG A 336 -23.18 -13.96 29.56
C ARG A 336 -21.72 -14.34 29.76
N GLU A 337 -20.79 -13.54 29.27
CA GLU A 337 -19.34 -13.74 29.47
C GLU A 337 -18.98 -13.80 30.97
N ARG A 338 -19.70 -13.04 31.80
CA ARG A 338 -19.52 -13.00 33.25
C ARG A 338 -20.40 -13.99 34.02
N SER A 339 -21.17 -14.83 33.33
CA SER A 339 -22.09 -15.82 33.92
C SER A 339 -23.13 -15.23 34.90
N CYS A 340 -23.61 -14.00 34.65
CA CYS A 340 -24.60 -13.36 35.51
C CYS A 340 -26.02 -13.90 35.24
N PRO A 341 -26.74 -14.44 36.24
CA PRO A 341 -28.08 -15.02 36.04
C PRO A 341 -29.16 -13.98 35.68
N GLU A 342 -28.97 -12.71 36.08
CA GLU A 342 -29.91 -11.62 35.84
C GLU A 342 -30.06 -11.29 34.35
N VAL A 343 -29.19 -11.80 33.48
CA VAL A 343 -29.30 -11.67 32.02
C VAL A 343 -30.66 -12.13 31.48
N GLN A 344 -31.30 -13.09 32.16
CA GLN A 344 -32.64 -13.57 31.81
C GLN A 344 -33.70 -12.45 31.80
N GLN A 345 -33.47 -11.37 32.54
CA GLN A 345 -34.40 -10.24 32.63
C GLN A 345 -34.38 -9.32 31.39
N LEU A 346 -33.34 -9.40 30.55
CA LEU A 346 -33.20 -8.59 29.34
C LEU A 346 -33.91 -9.21 28.12
N GLY A 347 -34.28 -10.49 28.21
CA GLY A 347 -34.95 -11.24 27.15
C GLY A 347 -34.02 -12.15 26.36
N ASP A 348 -34.60 -12.87 25.40
CA ASP A 348 -33.89 -13.81 24.52
C ASP A 348 -33.25 -13.06 23.33
N PRO A 349 -31.94 -13.21 23.06
CA PRO A 349 -31.28 -12.54 21.94
C PRO A 349 -31.93 -12.81 20.59
N LEU A 350 -32.43 -14.03 20.35
CA LEU A 350 -33.13 -14.34 19.10
C LEU A 350 -34.35 -13.44 18.92
N GLU A 351 -35.13 -13.25 19.98
CA GLU A 351 -36.29 -12.35 19.99
C GLU A 351 -35.87 -10.89 19.78
N LEU A 352 -34.84 -10.42 20.49
CA LEU A 352 -34.36 -9.05 20.40
C LEU A 352 -33.80 -8.73 19.00
N MET A 353 -33.03 -9.64 18.40
CA MET A 353 -32.52 -9.50 17.04
C MET A 353 -33.67 -9.54 16.01
N PHE A 354 -34.70 -10.36 16.24
CA PHE A 354 -35.90 -10.37 15.42
C PHE A 354 -36.65 -9.03 15.49
N GLN A 355 -36.87 -8.48 16.68
CA GLN A 355 -37.52 -7.18 16.87
C GLN A 355 -36.71 -6.04 16.24
N PHE A 356 -35.39 -6.08 16.38
CA PHE A 356 -34.48 -5.16 15.70
C PHE A 356 -34.66 -5.23 14.18
N PHE A 357 -34.68 -6.44 13.60
CA PHE A 357 -34.94 -6.62 12.18
C PHE A 357 -36.33 -6.11 11.75
N VAL A 358 -37.38 -6.31 12.55
CA VAL A 358 -38.71 -5.78 12.25
C VAL A 358 -38.66 -4.25 12.15
N LYS A 359 -37.91 -3.56 13.02
CA LYS A 359 -37.79 -2.10 13.03
C LYS A 359 -36.85 -1.56 11.93
N PHE A 360 -35.70 -2.20 11.70
CA PHE A 360 -34.60 -1.66 10.90
C PHE A 360 -34.25 -2.47 9.65
N GLY A 361 -34.92 -3.60 9.40
CA GLY A 361 -34.58 -4.53 8.31
C GLY A 361 -34.75 -3.95 6.91
N ASP A 362 -35.49 -2.85 6.75
CA ASP A 362 -35.58 -2.11 5.48
C ASP A 362 -34.39 -1.16 5.27
N LYS A 363 -33.39 -1.16 6.16
CA LYS A 363 -32.17 -0.35 6.05
C LYS A 363 -30.96 -1.22 5.70
N PRO A 364 -30.08 -0.77 4.79
CA PRO A 364 -28.85 -1.49 4.44
C PRO A 364 -27.93 -1.76 5.63
N SER A 365 -27.98 -0.96 6.70
CA SER A 365 -27.15 -1.13 7.89
C SER A 365 -27.60 -2.29 8.80
N CYS A 366 -28.81 -2.84 8.62
CA CYS A 366 -29.34 -3.87 9.51
C CYS A 366 -28.42 -5.11 9.56
N ILE A 367 -27.82 -5.49 8.43
CA ILE A 367 -26.87 -6.61 8.37
C ILE A 367 -25.61 -6.31 9.18
N THR A 368 -25.00 -5.13 9.02
CA THR A 368 -23.76 -4.79 9.74
C THR A 368 -23.97 -4.70 11.25
N ASP A 369 -25.15 -4.21 11.66
CA ASP A 369 -25.54 -4.06 13.05
C ASP A 369 -25.80 -5.43 13.73
N LEU A 370 -26.47 -6.36 13.03
CA LEU A 370 -26.77 -7.69 13.58
C LEU A 370 -25.60 -8.68 13.48
N LYS A 371 -24.74 -8.53 12.46
CA LYS A 371 -23.62 -9.46 12.19
C LYS A 371 -22.69 -9.62 13.41
N ILE A 372 -22.45 -8.55 14.17
CA ILE A 372 -21.55 -8.55 15.33
C ILE A 372 -22.12 -9.25 16.58
N PHE A 373 -23.41 -9.61 16.57
CA PHE A 373 -24.11 -10.27 17.68
C PHE A 373 -24.60 -11.68 17.34
N LEU A 374 -24.24 -12.24 16.17
CA LEU A 374 -24.67 -13.58 15.77
C LEU A 374 -24.10 -14.69 16.67
N ASP A 375 -23.01 -14.41 17.39
CA ASP A 375 -22.42 -15.29 18.41
C ASP A 375 -23.32 -15.47 19.65
N LEU A 376 -24.32 -14.61 19.85
CA LEU A 376 -25.33 -14.77 20.90
C LEU A 376 -26.37 -15.86 20.59
N LEU A 377 -26.42 -16.34 19.35
CA LEU A 377 -27.31 -17.42 18.93
C LEU A 377 -26.57 -18.75 19.02
N ALA A 378 -27.25 -19.79 19.51
CA ALA A 378 -26.71 -21.13 19.49
C ALA A 378 -26.81 -21.73 18.06
N PRO A 379 -25.89 -22.62 17.64
CA PRO A 379 -25.88 -23.18 16.28
C PRO A 379 -27.19 -23.85 15.85
N ASP A 380 -27.90 -24.50 16.79
CA ASP A 380 -29.20 -25.13 16.57
C ASP A 380 -30.34 -24.12 16.34
N GLN A 381 -30.16 -22.87 16.79
CA GLN A 381 -31.12 -21.78 16.59
C GLN A 381 -30.98 -21.08 15.23
N HIS A 382 -29.87 -21.28 14.49
CA HIS A 382 -29.59 -20.53 13.25
C HIS A 382 -30.70 -20.67 12.21
N VAL A 383 -31.15 -21.91 11.95
CA VAL A 383 -32.22 -22.20 10.98
C VAL A 383 -33.55 -21.62 11.45
N GLN A 384 -33.87 -21.77 12.74
CA GLN A 384 -35.08 -21.22 13.34
C GLN A 384 -35.12 -19.69 13.20
N PHE A 385 -34.01 -19.02 13.49
CA PHE A 385 -33.89 -17.57 13.41
C PHE A 385 -34.12 -17.06 11.98
N ILE A 386 -33.42 -17.62 10.99
CA ILE A 386 -33.58 -17.22 9.58
C ILE A 386 -35.01 -17.48 9.08
N ASN A 387 -35.60 -18.63 9.39
CA ASN A 387 -36.99 -18.93 9.03
C ASN A 387 -37.97 -17.93 9.64
N ARG A 388 -37.71 -17.48 10.87
CA ARG A 388 -38.54 -16.48 11.55
C ARG A 388 -38.41 -15.11 10.89
N LEU A 389 -37.20 -14.66 10.57
CA LEU A 389 -36.98 -13.40 9.86
C LEU A 389 -37.67 -13.42 8.48
N MET A 390 -37.51 -14.52 7.73
CA MET A 390 -38.10 -14.69 6.40
C MET A 390 -39.63 -14.55 6.42
N LYS A 391 -40.30 -15.13 7.43
CA LYS A 391 -41.76 -14.97 7.61
C LYS A 391 -42.21 -13.52 7.82
N ALA A 392 -41.34 -12.65 8.34
CA ALA A 392 -41.63 -11.23 8.53
C ALA A 392 -41.34 -10.37 7.29
N VAL A 393 -40.78 -10.97 6.22
CA VAL A 393 -40.55 -10.27 4.95
C VAL A 393 -41.85 -10.27 4.14
N PRO A 394 -42.36 -9.09 3.74
CA PRO A 394 -43.58 -9.00 2.94
C PRO A 394 -43.29 -9.32 1.46
N LEU A 395 -43.25 -10.63 1.15
CA LEU A 395 -43.10 -11.13 -0.22
C LEU A 395 -44.47 -11.32 -0.89
N LEU A 396 -44.50 -11.17 -2.21
CA LEU A 396 -45.65 -11.49 -3.04
C LEU A 396 -45.84 -13.02 -3.12
N ALA A 397 -47.04 -13.45 -3.51
CA ALA A 397 -47.30 -14.86 -3.78
C ALA A 397 -46.33 -15.38 -4.88
N PRO A 398 -45.84 -16.62 -4.78
CA PRO A 398 -44.95 -17.18 -5.79
C PRO A 398 -45.57 -17.12 -7.19
N GLY A 399 -44.79 -16.63 -8.16
CA GLY A 399 -45.18 -16.60 -9.57
C GLY A 399 -44.99 -17.96 -10.26
N GLU A 400 -45.08 -17.98 -11.59
CA GLU A 400 -44.89 -19.19 -12.42
C GLU A 400 -43.49 -19.82 -12.23
N ASP A 401 -42.48 -19.01 -11.95
CA ASP A 401 -41.09 -19.44 -11.68
C ASP A 401 -40.89 -20.04 -10.28
N GLY A 402 -41.93 -20.07 -9.43
CA GLY A 402 -41.90 -20.71 -8.11
C GLY A 402 -41.23 -19.90 -6.99
N PHE A 403 -40.68 -18.72 -7.25
CA PHE A 403 -40.07 -17.84 -6.25
C PHE A 403 -41.04 -16.76 -5.75
N ALA A 404 -41.03 -16.49 -4.44
CA ALA A 404 -41.75 -15.37 -3.83
C ALA A 404 -40.87 -14.10 -3.90
N LEU A 405 -41.34 -13.07 -4.60
CA LEU A 405 -40.55 -11.87 -4.91
C LEU A 405 -41.02 -10.64 -4.10
N PRO A 406 -40.15 -9.65 -3.82
CA PRO A 406 -40.53 -8.46 -3.06
C PRO A 406 -41.44 -7.53 -3.86
N GLY A 407 -42.42 -6.90 -3.20
CA GLY A 407 -43.33 -5.92 -3.83
C GLY A 407 -42.80 -4.49 -3.91
N ASP A 408 -41.86 -4.12 -3.03
CA ASP A 408 -41.24 -2.80 -2.98
C ASP A 408 -39.77 -2.86 -2.54
N THR A 409 -39.09 -1.70 -2.52
CA THR A 409 -37.68 -1.60 -2.11
C THR A 409 -37.43 -1.93 -0.64
N ARG A 410 -38.42 -1.76 0.24
CA ARG A 410 -38.29 -2.07 1.67
C ARG A 410 -38.35 -3.57 1.91
N ALA A 411 -39.29 -4.25 1.26
CA ALA A 411 -39.41 -5.71 1.24
C ALA A 411 -38.15 -6.35 0.64
N LEU A 412 -37.64 -5.76 -0.45
CA LEU A 412 -36.41 -6.20 -1.10
C LEU A 412 -35.22 -6.12 -0.15
N GLN A 413 -35.02 -4.98 0.53
CA GLN A 413 -33.91 -4.79 1.47
C GLN A 413 -34.00 -5.73 2.69
N ARG A 414 -35.23 -5.98 3.17
CA ARG A 414 -35.48 -6.96 4.25
C ARG A 414 -35.09 -8.36 3.82
N HIS A 415 -35.57 -8.82 2.67
CA HIS A 415 -35.22 -10.12 2.12
C HIS A 415 -33.70 -10.26 1.98
N LEU A 416 -33.06 -9.27 1.36
CA LEU A 416 -31.61 -9.23 1.15
C LEU A 416 -30.84 -9.35 2.47
N CYS A 417 -31.26 -8.63 3.51
CA CYS A 417 -30.67 -8.73 4.84
C CYS A 417 -30.79 -10.16 5.40
N VAL A 418 -31.95 -10.82 5.26
CA VAL A 418 -32.10 -12.22 5.70
C VAL A 418 -31.19 -13.16 4.91
N THR A 419 -31.08 -12.97 3.59
CA THR A 419 -30.18 -13.75 2.76
C THR A 419 -28.72 -13.59 3.21
N GLN A 420 -28.27 -12.35 3.49
CA GLN A 420 -26.92 -12.05 3.97
C GLN A 420 -26.65 -12.64 5.36
N LEU A 421 -27.63 -12.57 6.28
CA LEU A 421 -27.55 -13.20 7.60
C LEU A 421 -27.46 -14.73 7.49
N SER A 422 -28.24 -15.33 6.58
CA SER A 422 -28.19 -16.77 6.28
C SER A 422 -26.79 -17.19 5.81
N ARG A 423 -26.13 -16.37 4.99
CA ARG A 423 -24.73 -16.59 4.61
C ARG A 423 -23.77 -16.46 5.81
N CYS A 424 -23.93 -15.43 6.64
CA CYS A 424 -23.10 -15.18 7.82
C CYS A 424 -23.19 -16.30 8.86
N LEU A 425 -24.34 -16.97 8.94
CA LEU A 425 -24.57 -18.12 9.83
C LEU A 425 -24.12 -19.46 9.23
N GLY A 426 -23.50 -19.45 8.05
CA GLY A 426 -22.94 -20.64 7.38
C GLY A 426 -23.96 -21.50 6.63
N LEU A 427 -25.25 -21.13 6.61
CA LEU A 427 -26.32 -21.97 6.05
C LEU A 427 -26.16 -22.21 4.55
N GLN A 428 -25.69 -21.20 3.81
CA GLN A 428 -25.44 -21.33 2.36
C GLN A 428 -24.23 -22.22 2.05
N HIS A 429 -23.23 -22.26 2.92
CA HIS A 429 -22.05 -23.10 2.75
C HIS A 429 -22.36 -24.57 3.01
N ALA A 430 -23.33 -24.84 3.90
CA ALA A 430 -23.81 -26.19 4.22
C ALA A 430 -24.69 -26.82 3.12
N LEU A 431 -25.12 -26.04 2.11
CA LEU A 431 -25.85 -26.58 0.97
C LEU A 431 -24.97 -27.49 0.12
N ASN A 432 -25.56 -28.55 -0.42
CA ASN A 432 -24.90 -29.37 -1.45
C ASN A 432 -24.88 -28.63 -2.81
N THR A 433 -24.24 -29.21 -3.81
CA THR A 433 -24.10 -28.63 -5.16
C THR A 433 -25.46 -28.24 -5.77
N GLU A 434 -26.47 -29.11 -5.68
CA GLU A 434 -27.81 -28.84 -6.22
C GLU A 434 -28.49 -27.68 -5.47
N GLY A 435 -28.39 -27.65 -4.14
CA GLY A 435 -28.91 -26.57 -3.31
C GLY A 435 -28.25 -25.22 -3.62
N LYS A 436 -26.93 -25.19 -3.84
CA LYS A 436 -26.21 -23.97 -4.24
C LYS A 436 -26.64 -23.48 -5.62
N LEU A 437 -26.83 -24.39 -6.58
CA LEU A 437 -27.36 -24.04 -7.91
C LEU A 437 -28.80 -23.53 -7.83
N GLY A 438 -29.64 -24.11 -6.97
CA GLY A 438 -30.99 -23.61 -6.67
C GLY A 438 -30.97 -22.20 -6.09
N LEU A 439 -30.12 -21.96 -5.09
CA LEU A 439 -29.91 -20.64 -4.49
C LEU A 439 -29.43 -19.61 -5.52
N ILE A 440 -28.50 -19.97 -6.40
CA ILE A 440 -28.05 -19.08 -7.49
C ILE A 440 -29.21 -18.67 -8.38
N LYS A 441 -30.08 -19.61 -8.77
CA LYS A 441 -31.27 -19.32 -9.60
C LYS A 441 -32.21 -18.34 -8.88
N GLU A 442 -32.44 -18.56 -7.58
CA GLU A 442 -33.26 -17.67 -6.75
C GLU A 442 -32.67 -16.26 -6.66
N LEU A 443 -31.36 -16.13 -6.37
CA LEU A 443 -30.67 -14.85 -6.27
C LEU A 443 -30.69 -14.09 -7.60
N LYS A 444 -30.52 -14.78 -8.72
CA LYS A 444 -30.62 -14.19 -10.07
C LYS A 444 -32.03 -13.68 -10.35
N ALA A 445 -33.06 -14.45 -10.00
CA ALA A 445 -34.46 -14.01 -10.15
C ALA A 445 -34.73 -12.75 -9.33
N HIS A 446 -34.29 -12.71 -8.07
CA HIS A 446 -34.41 -11.53 -7.20
C HIS A 446 -33.64 -10.32 -7.72
N TYR A 447 -32.41 -10.53 -8.22
CA TYR A 447 -31.60 -9.47 -8.82
C TYR A 447 -32.35 -8.79 -9.97
N ARG A 448 -32.80 -9.58 -10.95
CA ARG A 448 -33.50 -9.08 -12.15
C ARG A 448 -34.84 -8.44 -11.83
N HIS A 449 -35.65 -9.07 -11.00
CA HIS A 449 -36.90 -8.49 -10.53
C HIS A 449 -36.65 -7.14 -9.85
N GLY A 450 -35.60 -7.04 -9.05
CA GLY A 450 -35.27 -5.81 -8.34
C GLY A 450 -34.84 -4.63 -9.22
N LEU A 451 -34.34 -4.88 -10.44
CA LEU A 451 -33.94 -3.82 -11.38
C LEU A 451 -35.12 -2.91 -11.76
N GLN A 452 -36.36 -3.43 -11.72
CA GLN A 452 -37.54 -2.62 -12.03
C GLN A 452 -37.69 -1.43 -11.06
N PHE A 453 -37.25 -1.58 -9.81
CA PHE A 453 -37.39 -0.55 -8.78
C PHE A 453 -36.37 0.59 -8.93
N GLY A 454 -35.27 0.37 -9.64
CA GLY A 454 -34.21 1.37 -9.84
C GLY A 454 -34.08 1.85 -11.28
N THR A 455 -35.13 1.73 -12.09
CA THR A 455 -35.19 2.28 -13.46
C THR A 455 -35.02 3.80 -13.51
N SER A 456 -35.34 4.50 -12.41
CA SER A 456 -35.18 5.95 -12.25
C SER A 456 -33.87 6.37 -11.57
N CYS A 457 -33.03 5.41 -11.12
CA CYS A 457 -31.77 5.72 -10.47
C CYS A 457 -30.81 6.43 -11.42
N LEU A 458 -30.05 7.38 -10.89
CA LEU A 458 -28.93 7.98 -11.63
C LEU A 458 -27.84 6.93 -11.86
N LYS A 459 -27.01 7.08 -12.90
CA LYS A 459 -25.88 6.16 -13.16
C LYS A 459 -24.87 6.08 -12.01
N THR A 460 -24.83 7.11 -11.16
CA THR A 460 -23.99 7.21 -9.97
C THR A 460 -24.58 6.52 -8.74
N GLU A 461 -25.88 6.20 -8.77
CA GLU A 461 -26.58 5.48 -7.71
C GLU A 461 -26.52 3.98 -7.99
N LEU A 462 -26.40 3.19 -6.92
CA LEU A 462 -26.43 1.73 -7.03
C LEU A 462 -27.87 1.25 -7.20
N GLN A 463 -28.06 0.15 -7.91
CA GLN A 463 -29.37 -0.49 -7.96
C GLN A 463 -29.69 -1.13 -6.62
N PHE A 464 -30.96 -1.10 -6.22
CA PHE A 464 -31.42 -1.67 -4.94
C PHE A 464 -31.11 -3.18 -4.82
N SER A 465 -31.02 -3.89 -5.95
CA SER A 465 -30.83 -5.33 -6.01
C SER A 465 -29.39 -5.78 -6.27
N ASP A 466 -28.42 -4.86 -6.40
CA ASP A 466 -27.02 -5.18 -6.73
C ASP A 466 -26.40 -6.24 -5.82
N MET A 467 -26.75 -6.23 -4.53
CA MET A 467 -26.18 -7.18 -3.58
C MET A 467 -26.65 -8.62 -3.82
N TYR A 468 -27.81 -8.85 -4.45
CA TYR A 468 -28.17 -10.21 -4.91
C TYR A 468 -27.22 -10.70 -6.00
N CYS A 469 -26.81 -9.80 -6.90
CA CYS A 469 -25.81 -10.12 -7.93
C CYS A 469 -24.49 -10.54 -7.28
N LEU A 470 -24.00 -9.74 -6.33
CA LEU A 470 -22.75 -10.05 -5.61
C LEU A 470 -22.84 -11.36 -4.81
N MET A 471 -23.99 -11.61 -4.16
CA MET A 471 -24.19 -12.86 -3.42
C MET A 471 -24.18 -14.09 -4.31
N ALA A 472 -24.82 -14.05 -5.48
CA ALA A 472 -24.78 -15.20 -6.38
C ALA A 472 -23.38 -15.40 -6.97
N ALA A 473 -22.64 -14.31 -7.25
CA ALA A 473 -21.23 -14.39 -7.64
C ALA A 473 -20.38 -15.10 -6.57
N HIS A 474 -20.60 -14.80 -5.28
CA HIS A 474 -19.93 -15.51 -4.18
C HIS A 474 -20.29 -17.00 -4.14
N VAL A 475 -21.56 -17.38 -4.35
CA VAL A 475 -21.97 -18.80 -4.37
C VAL A 475 -21.37 -19.54 -5.57
N TYR A 476 -21.25 -18.88 -6.74
CA TYR A 476 -20.53 -19.43 -7.89
C TYR A 476 -19.05 -19.66 -7.57
N ILE A 477 -18.39 -18.71 -6.89
CA ILE A 477 -17.00 -18.84 -6.46
C ILE A 477 -16.86 -19.99 -5.46
N ASP A 478 -17.76 -20.12 -4.49
CA ASP A 478 -17.76 -21.24 -3.54
C ASP A 478 -17.86 -22.60 -4.28
N LEU A 479 -18.77 -22.71 -5.26
CA LEU A 479 -18.90 -23.91 -6.08
C LEU A 479 -17.63 -24.21 -6.89
N TRP A 480 -17.01 -23.19 -7.48
CA TRP A 480 -15.75 -23.35 -8.20
C TRP A 480 -14.63 -23.84 -7.27
N LEU A 481 -14.48 -23.27 -6.08
CA LEU A 481 -13.45 -23.67 -5.12
C LEU A 481 -13.66 -25.11 -4.62
N GLU A 482 -14.91 -25.55 -4.46
CA GLU A 482 -15.23 -26.90 -4.00
C GLU A 482 -15.14 -27.97 -5.09
N THR A 483 -15.50 -27.64 -6.33
CA THR A 483 -15.62 -28.62 -7.43
C THR A 483 -14.47 -28.55 -8.45
N GLY A 484 -13.76 -27.43 -8.52
CA GLY A 484 -12.77 -27.15 -9.56
C GLY A 484 -13.38 -26.81 -10.93
N ASP A 485 -14.71 -26.72 -11.06
CA ASP A 485 -15.37 -26.40 -12.34
C ASP A 485 -15.24 -24.92 -12.71
N GLN A 486 -14.34 -24.60 -13.65
CA GLN A 486 -14.14 -23.23 -14.15
C GLN A 486 -15.38 -22.65 -14.86
N ASN A 487 -16.37 -23.47 -15.27
CA ASN A 487 -17.62 -22.93 -15.80
C ASN A 487 -18.35 -22.05 -14.78
N MET A 488 -18.30 -22.39 -13.49
CA MET A 488 -18.89 -21.55 -12.44
C MET A 488 -18.24 -20.17 -12.37
N LEU A 489 -16.94 -20.09 -12.62
CA LEU A 489 -16.19 -18.83 -12.67
C LEU A 489 -16.62 -17.96 -13.87
N TRP A 490 -16.78 -18.57 -15.04
CA TRP A 490 -17.29 -17.87 -16.23
C TRP A 490 -18.70 -17.33 -16.03
N GLN A 491 -19.59 -18.13 -15.44
CA GLN A 491 -20.96 -17.68 -15.11
C GLN A 491 -20.96 -16.55 -14.08
N SER A 492 -20.08 -16.61 -13.07
CA SER A 492 -19.89 -15.53 -12.09
C SER A 492 -19.48 -14.22 -12.77
N MET A 493 -18.51 -14.27 -13.68
CA MET A 493 -18.06 -13.09 -14.43
C MET A 493 -19.15 -12.55 -15.34
N GLY A 494 -19.87 -13.41 -16.07
CA GLY A 494 -21.00 -13.00 -16.90
C GLY A 494 -22.09 -12.28 -16.10
N MET A 495 -22.38 -12.77 -14.90
CA MET A 495 -23.33 -12.15 -13.98
C MET A 495 -22.85 -10.80 -13.44
N LEU A 496 -21.56 -10.65 -13.12
CA LEU A 496 -20.99 -9.39 -12.67
C LEU A 496 -20.90 -8.36 -13.80
N GLU A 497 -20.63 -8.78 -15.04
CA GLU A 497 -20.68 -7.92 -16.24
C GLU A 497 -22.12 -7.45 -16.53
N GLU A 498 -23.12 -8.33 -16.41
CA GLU A 498 -24.54 -7.96 -16.44
C GLU A 498 -24.82 -6.91 -15.34
N GLY A 499 -24.38 -7.18 -14.11
CA GLY A 499 -24.42 -6.25 -12.97
C GLY A 499 -23.87 -4.87 -13.29
N LEU A 500 -22.65 -4.83 -13.83
CA LEU A 500 -21.95 -3.59 -14.14
C LEU A 500 -22.61 -2.80 -15.28
N SER A 501 -23.28 -3.49 -16.22
CA SER A 501 -24.04 -2.85 -17.30
C SER A 501 -25.25 -2.06 -16.78
N HIS A 502 -25.86 -2.51 -15.67
CA HIS A 502 -26.98 -1.83 -15.01
C HIS A 502 -26.52 -0.87 -13.90
N SER A 503 -25.39 -1.14 -13.26
CA SER A 503 -24.84 -0.41 -12.11
C SER A 503 -23.37 -0.04 -12.32
N SER A 504 -23.10 0.78 -13.34
CA SER A 504 -21.72 1.13 -13.77
C SER A 504 -20.83 1.77 -12.69
N SER A 505 -21.41 2.30 -11.61
CA SER A 505 -20.69 2.91 -10.49
C SER A 505 -20.42 1.93 -9.33
N ASN A 506 -20.85 0.67 -9.43
CA ASN A 506 -20.68 -0.31 -8.36
C ASN A 506 -19.22 -0.76 -8.22
N ALA A 507 -18.55 -0.28 -7.17
CA ALA A 507 -17.15 -0.60 -6.89
C ALA A 507 -16.93 -2.08 -6.55
N GLN A 508 -17.90 -2.76 -5.91
CA GLN A 508 -17.75 -4.16 -5.52
C GLN A 508 -17.76 -5.09 -6.73
N PHE A 509 -18.60 -4.80 -7.75
CA PHE A 509 -18.55 -5.54 -9.02
C PHE A 509 -17.21 -5.36 -9.73
N LYS A 510 -16.71 -4.12 -9.81
CA LYS A 510 -15.41 -3.81 -10.44
C LYS A 510 -14.26 -4.51 -9.73
N LEU A 511 -14.20 -4.43 -8.39
CA LEU A 511 -13.15 -5.05 -7.58
C LEU A 511 -13.18 -6.58 -7.69
N LEU A 512 -14.37 -7.18 -7.66
CA LEU A 512 -14.50 -8.63 -7.79
C LEU A 512 -14.15 -9.10 -9.21
N LEU A 513 -14.67 -8.44 -10.25
CA LEU A 513 -14.30 -8.72 -11.64
C LEU A 513 -12.79 -8.61 -11.86
N LEU A 514 -12.17 -7.55 -11.32
CA LEU A 514 -10.72 -7.37 -11.36
C LEU A 514 -10.01 -8.59 -10.78
N LEU A 515 -10.41 -9.03 -9.58
CA LEU A 515 -9.82 -10.20 -8.94
C LEU A 515 -10.04 -11.47 -9.78
N LEU A 516 -11.25 -11.70 -10.32
CA LEU A 516 -11.56 -12.86 -11.16
C LEU A 516 -10.71 -12.87 -12.45
N TYR A 517 -10.58 -11.73 -13.13
CA TYR A 517 -9.72 -11.57 -14.30
C TYR A 517 -8.26 -11.89 -13.98
N CYS A 518 -7.73 -11.33 -12.88
CA CYS A 518 -6.37 -11.64 -12.43
C CYS A 518 -6.18 -13.13 -12.11
N ARG A 519 -7.17 -13.79 -11.49
CA ARG A 519 -7.12 -15.25 -11.20
C ARG A 519 -7.15 -16.10 -12.46
N LEU A 520 -7.78 -15.61 -13.53
CA LEU A 520 -7.73 -16.20 -14.86
C LEU A 520 -6.48 -15.78 -15.66
N GLY A 521 -5.59 -14.95 -15.12
CA GLY A 521 -4.40 -14.45 -15.80
C GLY A 521 -4.66 -13.40 -16.89
N ALA A 522 -5.84 -12.79 -16.92
CA ALA A 522 -6.16 -11.68 -17.80
C ALA A 522 -6.01 -10.35 -17.06
N PHE A 523 -5.29 -9.39 -17.65
CA PHE A 523 -4.95 -8.13 -17.01
C PHE A 523 -5.33 -6.89 -17.85
N GLU A 524 -5.51 -7.01 -19.16
CA GLU A 524 -6.02 -5.90 -19.98
C GLU A 524 -7.36 -5.33 -19.46
N PRO A 525 -8.42 -6.14 -19.20
CA PRO A 525 -9.67 -5.61 -18.66
C PRO A 525 -9.55 -5.05 -17.23
N VAL A 526 -8.51 -5.46 -16.48
CA VAL A 526 -8.25 -4.98 -15.12
C VAL A 526 -7.87 -3.50 -15.12
N VAL A 527 -7.08 -3.06 -16.12
CA VAL A 527 -6.67 -1.66 -16.24
C VAL A 527 -7.89 -0.75 -16.43
N ASP A 528 -8.83 -1.15 -17.28
CA ASP A 528 -10.07 -0.40 -17.53
C ASP A 528 -10.97 -0.36 -16.30
N LEU A 529 -11.15 -1.51 -15.63
CA LEU A 529 -11.94 -1.60 -14.40
C LEU A 529 -11.35 -0.73 -13.30
N TYR A 530 -10.04 -0.80 -13.07
CA TYR A 530 -9.36 0.01 -12.05
C TYR A 530 -9.39 1.50 -12.39
N SER A 531 -9.19 1.88 -13.66
CA SER A 531 -9.30 3.27 -14.09
C SER A 531 -10.72 3.80 -13.87
N SER A 532 -11.74 2.97 -14.07
CA SER A 532 -13.15 3.33 -13.82
C SER A 532 -13.52 3.42 -12.32
N LEU A 533 -12.67 2.91 -11.42
CA LEU A 533 -12.81 3.13 -9.97
C LEU A 533 -12.35 4.55 -9.57
N ASP A 534 -11.59 5.22 -10.44
CA ASP A 534 -11.02 6.56 -10.19
C ASP A 534 -10.21 6.62 -8.88
N ALA A 535 -9.39 5.58 -8.65
CA ALA A 535 -8.54 5.48 -7.46
C ALA A 535 -7.51 6.62 -7.40
N LYS A 536 -7.50 7.36 -6.29
CA LYS A 536 -6.72 8.59 -6.10
C LYS A 536 -5.97 8.61 -4.77
N HIS A 537 -4.82 9.29 -4.77
CA HIS A 537 -4.04 9.61 -3.58
C HIS A 537 -3.78 8.38 -2.70
N VAL A 538 -4.25 8.36 -1.45
CA VAL A 538 -4.03 7.29 -0.47
C VAL A 538 -4.52 5.92 -0.96
N GLN A 539 -5.47 5.88 -1.91
CA GLN A 539 -5.94 4.63 -2.50
C GLN A 539 -4.84 3.92 -3.30
N HIS A 540 -3.83 4.63 -3.78
CA HIS A 540 -2.67 3.98 -4.41
C HIS A 540 -1.85 3.16 -3.41
N ASP A 541 -1.89 3.47 -2.11
CA ASP A 541 -1.25 2.64 -1.07
C ASP A 541 -2.16 1.49 -0.62
N THR A 542 -3.47 1.75 -0.49
CA THR A 542 -4.40 0.78 0.09
C THR A 542 -4.94 -0.25 -0.91
N ILE A 543 -5.23 0.14 -2.16
CA ILE A 543 -5.78 -0.75 -3.20
C ILE A 543 -4.93 -0.81 -4.47
N GLY A 544 -3.86 -0.01 -4.58
CA GLY A 544 -2.93 -0.02 -5.73
C GLY A 544 -2.21 -1.35 -5.93
N TYR A 545 -2.06 -2.13 -4.86
CA TYR A 545 -1.48 -3.49 -4.91
C TYR A 545 -2.26 -4.43 -5.85
N LEU A 546 -3.56 -4.19 -6.07
CA LEU A 546 -4.38 -4.98 -7.00
C LEU A 546 -3.92 -4.85 -8.46
N LEU A 547 -3.21 -3.79 -8.82
CA LEU A 547 -2.56 -3.66 -10.12
C LEU A 547 -1.13 -4.18 -10.09
N THR A 548 -0.31 -3.65 -9.18
CA THR A 548 1.15 -3.86 -9.21
C THR A 548 1.53 -5.32 -8.93
N ARG A 549 0.68 -6.07 -8.21
CA ARG A 549 0.88 -7.49 -7.96
C ARG A 549 0.78 -8.34 -9.23
N TYR A 550 -0.04 -7.93 -10.20
CA TYR A 550 -0.44 -8.76 -11.33
C TYR A 550 0.04 -8.26 -12.70
N ALA A 551 0.22 -6.95 -12.86
CA ALA A 551 0.51 -6.35 -14.16
C ALA A 551 1.76 -6.95 -14.83
N GLU A 552 2.87 -6.96 -14.09
CA GLU A 552 4.14 -7.48 -14.58
C GLU A 552 4.14 -9.02 -14.57
N SER A 553 3.57 -9.66 -13.56
CA SER A 553 3.51 -11.12 -13.46
C SER A 553 2.73 -11.79 -14.59
N LEU A 554 1.81 -11.06 -15.22
CA LEU A 554 1.01 -11.51 -16.37
C LEU A 554 1.52 -10.96 -17.71
N GLY A 555 2.73 -10.39 -17.75
CA GLY A 555 3.41 -9.98 -18.98
C GLY A 555 2.87 -8.70 -19.64
N GLN A 556 2.11 -7.88 -18.90
CA GLN A 556 1.61 -6.57 -19.37
C GLN A 556 2.54 -5.46 -18.90
N PHE A 557 3.74 -5.41 -19.47
CA PHE A 557 4.83 -4.53 -19.03
C PHE A 557 4.49 -3.05 -19.16
N ALA A 558 3.74 -2.66 -20.21
CA ALA A 558 3.29 -1.28 -20.37
C ALA A 558 2.35 -0.85 -19.23
N ALA A 559 1.38 -1.70 -18.88
CA ALA A 559 0.45 -1.44 -17.79
C ALA A 559 1.14 -1.48 -16.42
N ALA A 560 2.12 -2.38 -16.22
CA ALA A 560 2.93 -2.44 -15.02
C ALA A 560 3.75 -1.16 -14.80
N SER A 561 4.37 -0.67 -15.88
CA SER A 561 5.12 0.59 -15.90
C SER A 561 4.24 1.77 -15.48
N GLN A 562 3.04 1.89 -16.06
CA GLN A 562 2.09 2.94 -15.72
C GLN A 562 1.62 2.84 -14.26
N SER A 563 1.27 1.64 -13.81
CA SER A 563 0.81 1.37 -12.44
C SER A 563 1.86 1.78 -11.41
N CYS A 564 3.12 1.38 -11.61
CA CYS A 564 4.22 1.77 -10.74
C CYS A 564 4.41 3.30 -10.74
N ASN A 565 4.34 3.95 -11.90
CA ASN A 565 4.48 5.39 -12.02
C ASN A 565 3.36 6.16 -11.32
N PHE A 566 2.13 5.65 -11.29
CA PHE A 566 1.04 6.29 -10.53
C PHE A 566 1.31 6.20 -9.02
N SER A 567 1.64 5.02 -8.51
CA SER A 567 1.96 4.82 -7.09
C SER A 567 3.18 5.64 -6.64
N LEU A 568 4.30 5.63 -7.38
CA LEU A 568 5.49 6.43 -7.04
C LEU A 568 5.21 7.93 -7.03
N ARG A 569 4.42 8.43 -8.00
CA ARG A 569 4.02 9.84 -8.02
C ARG A 569 3.26 10.22 -6.75
N PHE A 570 2.39 9.35 -6.25
CA PHE A 570 1.70 9.55 -4.98
C PHE A 570 2.69 9.58 -3.80
N PHE A 571 3.55 8.57 -3.64
CA PHE A 571 4.47 8.51 -2.50
C PHE A 571 5.45 9.69 -2.45
N HIS A 572 6.04 10.08 -3.59
CA HIS A 572 6.94 11.22 -3.67
C HIS A 572 6.21 12.56 -3.42
N SER A 573 4.97 12.71 -3.92
CA SER A 573 4.15 13.89 -3.64
C SER A 573 3.79 13.95 -2.15
N ASN A 574 3.41 12.83 -1.54
CA ASN A 574 3.09 12.75 -0.12
C ASN A 574 4.26 13.15 0.79
N GLN A 575 5.48 12.72 0.48
CA GLN A 575 6.68 13.12 1.23
C GLN A 575 6.85 14.64 1.26
N LYS A 576 6.61 15.29 0.12
CA LYS A 576 6.68 16.74 -0.04
C LYS A 576 5.52 17.44 0.66
N ASP A 577 4.29 16.99 0.43
CA ASP A 577 3.07 17.68 0.84
C ASP A 577 2.83 17.54 2.34
N THR A 578 2.99 16.34 2.91
CA THR A 578 2.82 16.12 4.35
C THR A 578 3.81 16.95 5.17
N SER A 579 5.04 17.14 4.67
CA SER A 579 6.03 18.01 5.32
C SER A 579 5.60 19.49 5.32
N GLU A 580 4.88 19.96 4.31
CA GLU A 580 4.30 21.31 4.30
C GLU A 580 3.08 21.43 5.20
N TYR A 581 2.25 20.40 5.31
CA TYR A 581 1.10 20.40 6.24
C TYR A 581 1.54 20.36 7.71
N ILE A 582 2.67 19.72 8.03
CA ILE A 582 3.30 19.83 9.36
C ILE A 582 3.70 21.29 9.66
N ILE A 583 4.29 21.99 8.69
CA ILE A 583 4.62 23.42 8.80
C ILE A 583 3.35 24.26 9.01
N GLN A 584 2.28 23.97 8.28
CA GLN A 584 1.00 24.68 8.44
C GLN A 584 0.36 24.42 9.81
N ALA A 585 0.51 23.22 10.36
CA ALA A 585 -0.01 22.89 11.70
C ALA A 585 0.61 23.80 12.79
N TYR A 586 1.90 24.11 12.71
CA TYR A 586 2.52 25.11 13.60
C TYR A 586 1.90 26.51 13.41
N LYS A 587 1.67 26.93 12.16
CA LYS A 587 1.12 28.26 11.84
C LYS A 587 -0.32 28.45 12.31
N TYR A 588 -1.15 27.40 12.21
CA TYR A 588 -2.55 27.43 12.63
C TYR A 588 -2.78 27.00 14.07
N GLY A 589 -1.72 26.64 14.81
CA GLY A 589 -1.83 26.19 16.21
C GLY A 589 -2.45 24.79 16.37
N ALA A 590 -2.44 23.95 15.33
CA ALA A 590 -2.93 22.57 15.39
C ALA A 590 -1.89 21.63 16.02
N PHE A 591 -1.45 21.92 17.25
CA PHE A 591 -0.34 21.23 17.90
C PHE A 591 -0.58 19.73 18.11
N GLU A 592 -1.81 19.35 18.46
CA GLU A 592 -2.23 17.95 18.67
C GLU A 592 -2.09 17.10 17.40
N LYS A 593 -2.21 17.74 16.21
CA LYS A 593 -2.11 17.06 14.91
C LYS A 593 -0.69 16.87 14.40
N ILE A 594 0.30 17.58 14.95
CA ILE A 594 1.69 17.45 14.50
C ILE A 594 2.23 16.03 14.74
N PRO A 595 2.09 15.41 15.93
CA PRO A 595 2.47 14.01 16.13
C PRO A 595 1.72 13.05 15.20
N GLU A 596 0.43 13.27 14.95
CA GLU A 596 -0.39 12.46 14.04
C GLU A 596 0.13 12.55 12.59
N PHE A 597 0.43 13.75 12.09
CA PHE A 597 0.98 13.95 10.76
C PHE A 597 2.36 13.32 10.59
N ILE A 598 3.21 13.37 11.62
CA ILE A 598 4.52 12.71 11.60
C ILE A 598 4.34 11.19 11.58
N ALA A 599 3.43 10.64 12.39
CA ALA A 599 3.13 9.21 12.39
C ALA A 599 2.57 8.75 11.03
N PHE A 600 1.66 9.53 10.43
CA PHE A 600 1.12 9.27 9.10
C PHE A 600 2.19 9.31 8.01
N ARG A 601 3.06 10.34 8.03
CA ARG A 601 4.20 10.45 7.12
C ARG A 601 5.12 9.23 7.21
N ASN A 602 5.47 8.83 8.42
CA ASN A 602 6.34 7.69 8.67
C ASN A 602 5.67 6.38 8.23
N ARG A 603 4.37 6.21 8.50
CA ARG A 603 3.59 5.05 8.05
C ARG A 603 3.59 4.90 6.53
N LEU A 604 3.48 6.00 5.79
CA LEU A 604 3.53 5.98 4.32
C LEU A 604 4.96 5.79 3.78
N ASN A 605 5.96 6.41 4.40
CA ASN A 605 7.36 6.23 4.02
C ASN A 605 7.86 4.81 4.27
N HIS A 606 7.32 4.14 5.28
CA HIS A 606 7.62 2.74 5.58
C HIS A 606 6.60 1.77 4.97
N SER A 607 5.78 2.21 4.00
CA SER A 607 4.81 1.33 3.35
C SER A 607 5.51 0.18 2.62
N LEU A 608 5.02 -1.04 2.86
CA LEU A 608 5.37 -2.24 2.09
C LEU A 608 5.15 -2.02 0.59
N HIS A 609 3.99 -1.46 0.22
CA HIS A 609 3.65 -1.22 -1.17
C HIS A 609 4.61 -0.21 -1.82
N PHE A 610 5.05 0.81 -1.08
CA PHE A 610 6.05 1.75 -1.61
C PHE A 610 7.37 1.05 -1.95
N ALA A 611 7.88 0.22 -1.03
CA ALA A 611 9.12 -0.53 -1.25
C ALA A 611 8.99 -1.53 -2.42
N GLN A 612 7.85 -2.22 -2.53
CA GLN A 612 7.54 -3.10 -3.66
C GLN A 612 7.53 -2.35 -4.99
N VAL A 613 6.78 -1.26 -5.08
CA VAL A 613 6.67 -0.49 -6.32
C VAL A 613 8.02 0.11 -6.73
N ARG A 614 8.82 0.62 -5.79
CA ARG A 614 10.16 1.13 -6.09
C ARG A 614 11.05 0.04 -6.68
N THR A 615 11.09 -1.13 -6.05
CA THR A 615 11.91 -2.28 -6.48
C THR A 615 11.46 -2.78 -7.84
N GLU A 616 10.17 -3.03 -8.03
CA GLU A 616 9.63 -3.53 -9.30
C GLU A 616 9.74 -2.50 -10.43
N ARG A 617 9.63 -1.20 -10.13
CA ARG A 617 9.87 -0.15 -11.13
C ARG A 617 11.30 -0.20 -11.66
N MET A 618 12.29 -0.30 -10.78
CA MET A 618 13.69 -0.35 -11.15
C MET A 618 14.01 -1.63 -11.94
N LEU A 619 13.47 -2.78 -11.50
CA LEU A 619 13.62 -4.05 -12.23
C LEU A 619 12.97 -4.01 -13.61
N LEU A 620 11.75 -3.44 -13.73
CA LEU A 620 11.08 -3.26 -15.02
C LEU A 620 11.89 -2.37 -15.97
N ASP A 621 12.45 -1.26 -15.49
CA ASP A 621 13.28 -0.37 -16.32
C ASP A 621 14.54 -1.07 -16.82
N LEU A 622 15.17 -1.88 -15.96
CA LEU A 622 16.27 -2.74 -16.37
C LEU A 622 15.81 -3.76 -17.42
N PHE A 623 14.77 -4.53 -17.16
CA PHE A 623 14.29 -5.57 -18.08
C PHE A 623 13.85 -5.03 -19.43
N LEU A 624 13.30 -3.81 -19.50
CA LEU A 624 12.77 -3.25 -20.75
C LEU A 624 13.80 -2.43 -21.54
N GLU A 625 14.75 -1.78 -20.87
CA GLU A 625 15.62 -0.78 -21.52
C GLU A 625 17.12 -1.10 -21.47
N ALA A 626 17.61 -1.74 -20.40
CA ALA A 626 19.04 -1.99 -20.23
C ALA A 626 19.59 -2.96 -21.29
N ASP A 627 20.73 -2.63 -21.89
CA ASP A 627 21.37 -3.27 -23.05
C ASP A 627 20.52 -3.30 -24.34
N ILE A 628 19.33 -2.70 -24.36
CA ILE A 628 18.52 -2.48 -25.58
C ILE A 628 18.69 -1.04 -26.06
N SER A 629 18.42 -0.08 -25.18
CA SER A 629 18.44 1.36 -25.46
C SER A 629 19.72 2.02 -24.93
N SER A 630 20.20 1.57 -23.78
CA SER A 630 21.39 2.08 -23.09
C SER A 630 22.14 0.93 -22.42
N PRO A 631 23.48 1.00 -22.26
CA PRO A 631 24.23 0.00 -21.51
C PRO A 631 23.72 -0.16 -20.07
N LEU A 632 23.80 -1.38 -19.52
CA LEU A 632 23.37 -1.67 -18.15
C LEU A 632 23.96 -0.69 -17.10
N GLU A 633 25.23 -0.34 -17.21
CA GLU A 633 25.90 0.59 -16.29
C GLU A 633 25.26 1.99 -16.31
N GLU A 634 24.89 2.49 -17.49
CA GLU A 634 24.25 3.80 -17.64
C GLU A 634 22.84 3.78 -17.04
N SER A 635 22.08 2.70 -17.29
CA SER A 635 20.76 2.51 -16.69
C SER A 635 20.84 2.46 -15.16
N VAL A 636 21.77 1.68 -14.58
CA VAL A 636 21.97 1.60 -13.12
C VAL A 636 22.37 2.95 -12.52
N LYS A 637 23.28 3.69 -13.16
CA LYS A 637 23.68 5.04 -12.73
C LYS A 637 22.52 6.03 -12.77
N SER A 638 21.69 5.98 -13.82
CA SER A 638 20.54 6.89 -13.97
C SER A 638 19.50 6.74 -12.86
N MET A 639 19.37 5.52 -12.31
CA MET A 639 18.47 5.21 -11.20
C MET A 639 19.07 5.49 -9.82
N SER A 640 20.33 5.94 -9.74
CA SER A 640 21.06 6.13 -8.47
C SER A 640 21.09 4.87 -7.58
N LEU A 641 21.09 3.67 -8.19
CA LEU A 641 21.14 2.42 -7.45
C LEU A 641 22.55 2.19 -6.89
N CYS A 642 22.68 2.18 -5.56
CA CYS A 642 23.90 1.81 -4.86
C CYS A 642 23.77 0.38 -4.33
N PRO A 643 24.61 -0.57 -4.76
CA PRO A 643 24.52 -1.94 -4.26
C PRO A 643 24.80 -2.09 -2.77
N GLU A 644 25.50 -1.13 -2.15
CA GLU A 644 25.89 -1.17 -0.73
C GLU A 644 24.79 -0.63 0.19
N GLU A 645 24.03 0.36 -0.28
CA GLU A 645 23.00 1.05 0.51
C GLU A 645 21.61 0.46 0.23
N ASP A 646 20.90 0.08 1.28
CA ASP A 646 19.50 -0.33 1.21
C ASP A 646 18.63 0.76 1.85
N ASP A 647 17.73 1.32 1.07
CA ASP A 647 16.79 2.34 1.50
C ASP A 647 15.41 1.76 1.86
N ILE A 648 15.31 0.42 2.03
CA ILE A 648 14.11 -0.26 2.54
C ILE A 648 14.18 -0.35 4.07
N PRO A 649 13.16 0.14 4.81
CA PRO A 649 13.13 0.12 6.27
C PRO A 649 12.66 -1.25 6.81
N TRP A 650 13.47 -2.30 6.62
CA TRP A 650 13.12 -3.70 6.92
C TRP A 650 12.47 -3.93 8.30
N ASP A 651 12.97 -3.27 9.34
CA ASP A 651 12.49 -3.46 10.72
C ASP A 651 11.17 -2.72 11.02
N ASN A 652 10.78 -1.75 10.17
CA ASN A 652 9.65 -0.86 10.42
C ASN A 652 8.61 -0.86 9.28
N LEU A 653 8.65 -1.84 8.39
CA LEU A 653 7.70 -2.00 7.28
C LEU A 653 6.26 -2.01 7.79
N ARG A 654 5.38 -1.31 7.06
CA ARG A 654 3.95 -1.19 7.34
C ARG A 654 3.14 -1.72 6.18
N ASP A 655 2.32 -2.74 6.45
CA ASP A 655 1.29 -3.17 5.51
C ASP A 655 0.07 -2.26 5.63
N ASN A 656 -0.15 -1.43 4.62
CA ASN A 656 -1.29 -0.53 4.54
C ASN A 656 -2.35 -1.00 3.54
N ARG A 657 -2.20 -2.19 2.96
CA ARG A 657 -3.16 -2.75 2.01
C ARG A 657 -4.52 -2.92 2.68
N ASP A 658 -5.59 -2.51 2.01
CA ASP A 658 -6.95 -2.76 2.48
C ASP A 658 -7.39 -4.16 2.05
N LEU A 659 -7.09 -5.14 2.91
CA LEU A 659 -7.48 -6.53 2.74
C LEU A 659 -8.96 -6.78 3.08
N THR A 660 -9.74 -5.73 3.34
CA THR A 660 -11.16 -5.78 3.72
C THR A 660 -12.08 -5.00 2.77
N VAL A 661 -11.53 -4.45 1.68
CA VAL A 661 -12.28 -3.63 0.71
C VAL A 661 -13.40 -4.41 -0.01
N LEU A 662 -13.21 -5.72 -0.20
CA LEU A 662 -14.20 -6.63 -0.77
C LEU A 662 -15.20 -7.04 0.31
N VAL A 663 -16.48 -6.78 0.07
CA VAL A 663 -17.54 -7.11 1.02
C VAL A 663 -17.66 -8.64 1.17
N ALA A 664 -17.55 -9.12 2.41
CA ALA A 664 -17.68 -10.53 2.74
C ALA A 664 -18.76 -10.78 3.81
N TRP A 665 -19.71 -11.66 3.48
CA TRP A 665 -20.73 -12.18 4.39
C TRP A 665 -20.49 -13.64 4.78
N ASN A 666 -19.24 -14.10 4.70
CA ASN A 666 -18.85 -15.45 5.10
C ASN A 666 -18.98 -15.60 6.64
N PRO A 667 -19.17 -16.83 7.16
CA PRO A 667 -19.16 -17.09 8.59
C PRO A 667 -17.78 -16.81 9.21
N LYS A 668 -17.72 -16.61 10.53
CA LYS A 668 -16.54 -16.12 11.26
C LYS A 668 -15.29 -16.98 11.05
N ASP A 669 -15.46 -18.30 10.90
CA ASP A 669 -14.41 -19.28 10.62
C ASP A 669 -13.79 -19.19 9.21
N ARG A 670 -14.48 -18.51 8.28
CA ARG A 670 -14.04 -18.32 6.89
C ARG A 670 -13.73 -16.87 6.53
N GLN A 671 -13.74 -15.98 7.53
CA GLN A 671 -13.36 -14.58 7.37
C GLN A 671 -11.84 -14.42 7.52
N LEU A 672 -11.33 -13.33 6.94
CA LEU A 672 -9.96 -12.91 7.13
C LEU A 672 -9.67 -12.69 8.62
N ASN A 673 -8.67 -13.38 9.16
CA ASN A 673 -8.22 -13.20 10.54
C ASN A 673 -6.85 -12.50 10.60
N GLU A 674 -6.37 -12.18 11.81
CA GLU A 674 -5.07 -11.51 11.98
C GLU A 674 -3.87 -12.41 11.65
N GLU A 675 -4.01 -13.74 11.78
CA GLU A 675 -2.97 -14.69 11.39
C GLU A 675 -2.77 -14.68 9.86
N ASP A 676 -3.85 -14.62 9.08
CA ASP A 676 -3.80 -14.49 7.62
C ASP A 676 -3.06 -13.21 7.19
N LYS A 677 -3.34 -12.08 7.85
CA LYS A 677 -2.68 -10.79 7.58
C LYS A 677 -1.19 -10.86 7.90
N GLN A 678 -0.85 -11.41 9.07
CA GLN A 678 0.54 -11.56 9.49
C GLN A 678 1.32 -12.47 8.53
N ARG A 679 0.76 -13.62 8.16
CA ARG A 679 1.36 -14.53 7.18
C ARG A 679 1.49 -13.89 5.81
N SER A 680 0.50 -13.10 5.37
CA SER A 680 0.59 -12.37 4.10
C SER A 680 1.71 -11.34 4.12
N LEU A 681 1.88 -10.60 5.22
CA LEU A 681 2.98 -9.66 5.38
C LEU A 681 4.34 -10.38 5.33
N GLU A 682 4.47 -11.54 5.97
CA GLU A 682 5.69 -12.36 5.91
C GLU A 682 6.01 -12.84 4.48
N ASP A 683 5.01 -13.37 3.77
CA ASP A 683 5.12 -13.80 2.37
C ASP A 683 5.60 -12.66 1.45
N GLU A 684 4.95 -11.50 1.54
CA GLU A 684 5.29 -10.31 0.74
C GLU A 684 6.66 -9.72 1.11
N THR A 685 7.05 -9.78 2.39
CA THR A 685 8.37 -9.30 2.85
C THR A 685 9.49 -10.21 2.34
N LEU A 686 9.29 -11.53 2.36
CA LEU A 686 10.23 -12.49 1.80
C LEU A 686 10.39 -12.30 0.30
N TRP A 687 9.27 -12.16 -0.43
CA TRP A 687 9.29 -11.87 -1.86
C TRP A 687 10.02 -10.56 -2.17
N LEU A 688 9.68 -9.47 -1.46
CA LEU A 688 10.33 -8.17 -1.61
C LEU A 688 11.85 -8.26 -1.36
N ARG A 689 12.27 -9.03 -0.35
CA ARG A 689 13.69 -9.23 -0.02
C ARG A 689 14.43 -9.93 -1.14
N LEU A 690 13.86 -10.98 -1.72
CA LEU A 690 14.44 -11.64 -2.90
C LEU A 690 14.61 -10.66 -4.06
N ARG A 691 13.56 -9.86 -4.36
CA ARG A 691 13.59 -8.89 -5.46
C ARG A 691 14.61 -7.77 -5.25
N SER A 692 14.67 -7.21 -4.04
CA SER A 692 15.65 -6.18 -3.67
C SER A 692 17.09 -6.71 -3.76
N LEU A 693 17.35 -7.92 -3.23
CA LEU A 693 18.67 -8.56 -3.33
C LEU A 693 19.06 -8.81 -4.79
N THR A 694 18.15 -9.33 -5.62
CA THR A 694 18.38 -9.51 -7.06
C THR A 694 18.72 -8.17 -7.73
N LEU A 695 17.96 -7.11 -7.47
CA LEU A 695 18.22 -5.77 -8.00
C LEU A 695 19.62 -5.25 -7.62
N ARG A 696 19.99 -5.36 -6.33
CA ARG A 696 21.30 -4.93 -5.83
C ARG A 696 22.45 -5.76 -6.43
N LEU A 697 22.26 -7.07 -6.59
CA LEU A 697 23.23 -7.94 -7.24
C LEU A 697 23.44 -7.59 -8.73
N ILE A 698 22.37 -7.26 -9.46
CA ILE A 698 22.48 -6.73 -10.83
C ILE A 698 23.27 -5.41 -10.83
N GLY A 699 23.01 -4.55 -9.85
CA GLY A 699 23.80 -3.35 -9.59
C GLY A 699 25.30 -3.64 -9.44
N CYS A 700 25.68 -4.64 -8.62
CA CYS A 700 27.07 -5.09 -8.50
C CYS A 700 27.66 -5.48 -9.85
N VAL A 701 26.99 -6.35 -10.61
CA VAL A 701 27.46 -6.83 -11.92
C VAL A 701 27.71 -5.66 -12.88
N SER A 702 26.85 -4.64 -12.88
CA SER A 702 27.01 -3.46 -13.74
C SER A 702 28.32 -2.69 -13.45
N THR A 703 28.67 -2.52 -12.16
CA THR A 703 29.85 -1.76 -11.73
C THR A 703 31.17 -2.51 -11.93
N MET A 704 31.11 -3.82 -12.17
CA MET A 704 32.27 -4.69 -12.35
C MET A 704 32.76 -4.75 -13.80
N SER A 705 31.98 -4.26 -14.77
CA SER A 705 32.28 -4.34 -16.21
C SER A 705 33.49 -3.51 -16.71
N HIS A 706 34.25 -2.86 -15.82
CA HIS A 706 35.49 -2.14 -16.17
C HIS A 706 36.74 -2.89 -15.70
N PRO A 707 37.77 -3.03 -16.56
CA PRO A 707 39.08 -3.48 -16.09
C PRO A 707 39.65 -2.42 -15.14
N PRO A 708 40.28 -2.81 -14.01
CA PRO A 708 41.09 -1.86 -13.25
C PRO A 708 42.15 -1.27 -14.20
N ALA A 709 42.29 0.06 -14.20
CA ALA A 709 43.33 0.74 -14.95
C ALA A 709 44.69 0.06 -14.71
N PRO A 710 45.56 -0.08 -15.73
CA PRO A 710 46.82 -0.77 -15.56
C PRO A 710 47.62 -0.08 -14.45
N ARG A 711 47.85 -0.79 -13.35
CA ARG A 711 48.76 -0.38 -12.26
C ARG A 711 50.19 -0.34 -12.80
N ASN A 712 50.53 0.71 -13.52
CA ASN A 712 51.90 1.12 -13.77
C ASN A 712 52.29 2.13 -12.70
N SER A 713 52.61 1.63 -11.51
CA SER A 713 53.63 2.18 -10.58
C SER A 713 53.43 1.55 -9.21
N GLU A 714 54.49 0.92 -8.73
CA GLU A 714 54.64 0.66 -7.30
C GLU A 714 54.68 2.00 -6.55
N LYS A 715 54.04 2.02 -5.37
CA LYS A 715 54.09 3.04 -4.32
C LYS A 715 53.19 4.28 -4.50
N THR A 716 51.97 4.17 -3.99
CA THR A 716 51.42 5.13 -3.00
C THR A 716 50.25 4.46 -2.26
N THR A 717 50.40 4.35 -0.94
CA THR A 717 49.35 3.96 0.00
C THR A 717 48.34 5.10 0.14
N GLU A 718 47.17 4.97 -0.47
CA GLU A 718 45.96 5.66 -0.03
C GLU A 718 45.04 4.64 0.65
N ASN A 719 44.80 4.87 1.94
CA ASN A 719 43.87 4.13 2.76
C ASN A 719 42.43 4.52 2.37
N GLY A 720 41.57 3.54 2.05
CA GLY A 720 40.12 3.78 2.12
C GLY A 720 39.17 3.05 1.17
N VAL A 721 39.59 2.09 0.34
CA VAL A 721 38.64 1.31 -0.49
C VAL A 721 38.81 -0.19 -0.24
N ALA A 722 38.10 -0.71 0.76
CA ALA A 722 37.99 -2.14 0.98
C ALA A 722 37.11 -2.78 -0.12
N ALA A 723 37.78 -3.41 -1.09
CA ALA A 723 37.39 -4.60 -1.88
C ALA A 723 35.91 -4.74 -2.35
N LYS A 724 35.59 -4.25 -3.56
CA LYS A 724 34.34 -4.55 -4.32
C LYS A 724 33.86 -6.04 -4.31
N PRO A 725 34.74 -7.07 -4.26
CA PRO A 725 34.31 -8.48 -4.18
C PRO A 725 33.64 -8.91 -2.86
N SER A 726 33.90 -8.23 -1.73
CA SER A 726 33.37 -8.63 -0.42
C SER A 726 31.86 -8.39 -0.31
N PHE A 727 31.36 -7.33 -0.94
CA PHE A 727 29.93 -6.99 -0.95
C PHE A 727 29.11 -7.96 -1.79
N LEU A 728 29.61 -8.35 -2.96
CA LEU A 728 28.96 -9.35 -3.81
C LEU A 728 28.77 -10.68 -3.07
N LEU A 729 29.81 -11.14 -2.35
CA LEU A 729 29.75 -12.34 -1.49
C LEU A 729 28.70 -12.20 -0.39
N SER A 730 28.65 -11.05 0.29
CA SER A 730 27.67 -10.81 1.36
C SER A 730 26.23 -10.86 0.83
N LEU A 731 25.95 -10.19 -0.30
CA LEU A 731 24.62 -10.16 -0.90
C LEU A 731 24.19 -11.54 -1.42
N LEU A 732 25.10 -12.31 -2.02
CA LEU A 732 24.82 -13.68 -2.45
C LEU A 732 24.50 -14.59 -1.26
N SER A 733 25.24 -14.48 -0.15
CA SER A 733 24.93 -15.22 1.07
C SER A 733 23.56 -14.83 1.65
N GLN A 734 23.21 -13.54 1.62
CA GLN A 734 21.88 -13.07 2.02
C GLN A 734 20.78 -13.61 1.10
N LEU A 735 21.02 -13.66 -0.21
CA LEU A 735 20.07 -14.22 -1.18
C LEU A 735 19.85 -15.72 -0.94
N GLU A 736 20.92 -16.50 -0.79
CA GLU A 736 20.84 -17.94 -0.50
C GLU A 736 20.12 -18.22 0.82
N ASN A 737 20.43 -17.47 1.88
CA ASN A 737 19.73 -17.57 3.15
C ASN A 737 18.24 -17.22 3.04
N THR A 738 17.91 -16.17 2.28
CA THR A 738 16.51 -15.77 2.05
C THR A 738 15.76 -16.81 1.23
N LEU A 739 16.41 -17.45 0.24
CA LEU A 739 15.83 -18.56 -0.52
C LEU A 739 15.56 -19.79 0.35
N ASN A 740 16.46 -20.12 1.27
CA ASN A 740 16.24 -21.20 2.23
C ASN A 740 15.05 -20.90 3.15
N GLN A 741 14.94 -19.65 3.64
CA GLN A 741 13.78 -19.21 4.43
C GLN A 741 12.49 -19.27 3.62
N ALA A 742 12.51 -18.84 2.36
CA ALA A 742 11.36 -18.87 1.47
C ALA A 742 10.87 -20.30 1.17
N THR A 743 11.79 -21.24 0.96
CA THR A 743 11.45 -22.66 0.77
C THR A 743 10.76 -23.22 2.01
N GLN A 744 11.34 -23.01 3.20
CA GLN A 744 10.74 -23.45 4.47
C GLN A 744 9.38 -22.80 4.74
N PHE A 745 9.21 -21.53 4.38
CA PHE A 745 7.95 -20.82 4.50
C PHE A 745 6.89 -21.42 3.57
N THR A 746 7.23 -21.63 2.29
CA THR A 746 6.31 -22.16 1.27
C THR A 746 5.86 -23.58 1.61
N GLU A 747 6.76 -24.43 2.13
CA GLU A 747 6.42 -25.78 2.59
C GLU A 747 5.37 -25.77 3.72
N LYS A 748 5.47 -24.81 4.65
CA LYS A 748 4.47 -24.62 5.71
C LYS A 748 3.18 -24.01 5.17
N GLN A 749 3.26 -23.13 4.17
CA GLN A 749 2.12 -22.44 3.58
C GLN A 749 1.21 -23.38 2.78
N LEU A 750 1.73 -24.47 2.20
CA LEU A 750 0.91 -25.48 1.50
C LEU A 750 -0.22 -26.08 2.36
N GLN A 751 -0.12 -25.95 3.70
CA GLN A 751 -1.13 -26.42 4.64
C GLN A 751 -2.18 -25.36 5.01
N HIS A 752 -2.01 -24.11 4.56
CA HIS A 752 -2.86 -22.97 4.92
C HIS A 752 -3.39 -22.26 3.68
N GLN A 753 -4.71 -22.24 3.50
CA GLN A 753 -5.35 -21.58 2.36
C GLN A 753 -6.01 -20.27 2.82
N TYR A 754 -5.61 -19.15 2.21
CA TYR A 754 -6.26 -17.87 2.46
C TYR A 754 -7.72 -17.89 1.99
N PRO A 755 -8.61 -17.14 2.66
CA PRO A 755 -9.94 -16.84 2.11
C PRO A 755 -9.82 -16.21 0.73
N PHE A 756 -10.73 -16.55 -0.20
CA PHE A 756 -10.65 -16.06 -1.59
C PHE A 756 -10.62 -14.53 -1.71
N LEU A 757 -11.43 -13.84 -0.89
CA LEU A 757 -11.52 -12.38 -0.82
C LEU A 757 -10.46 -11.76 0.11
N GLY A 758 -9.57 -12.57 0.69
CA GLY A 758 -8.49 -12.15 1.57
C GLY A 758 -7.22 -11.76 0.81
N PRO A 759 -6.04 -11.84 1.44
CA PRO A 759 -4.78 -11.53 0.78
C PRO A 759 -4.52 -12.46 -0.39
N VAL A 760 -3.93 -11.89 -1.44
CA VAL A 760 -3.41 -12.64 -2.58
C VAL A 760 -2.02 -13.14 -2.20
N SER A 761 -1.76 -14.44 -2.31
CA SER A 761 -0.42 -15.00 -2.13
C SER A 761 0.59 -14.30 -3.06
N SER A 762 1.82 -14.11 -2.58
CA SER A 762 2.86 -13.49 -3.40
C SER A 762 3.28 -14.39 -4.58
N ARG A 763 4.23 -13.93 -5.40
CA ARG A 763 4.83 -14.70 -6.50
C ARG A 763 5.79 -15.79 -6.01
N LEU A 764 6.10 -15.81 -4.72
CA LEU A 764 7.18 -16.59 -4.11
C LEU A 764 7.08 -18.09 -4.41
N ALA A 765 5.94 -18.70 -4.10
CA ALA A 765 5.76 -20.15 -4.25
C ALA A 765 5.92 -20.60 -5.72
N GLN A 766 5.36 -19.82 -6.66
CA GLN A 766 5.46 -20.11 -8.09
C GLN A 766 6.87 -19.83 -8.64
N ALA A 767 7.54 -18.79 -8.13
CA ALA A 767 8.92 -18.49 -8.48
C ALA A 767 9.87 -19.64 -8.07
N LEU A 768 9.69 -20.21 -6.87
CA LEU A 768 10.45 -21.38 -6.41
C LEU A 768 10.15 -22.62 -7.27
N SER A 769 8.86 -22.91 -7.54
CA SER A 769 8.46 -24.10 -8.31
C SER A 769 8.90 -24.03 -9.79
N SER A 770 8.94 -22.84 -10.38
CA SER A 770 9.44 -22.65 -11.75
C SER A 770 10.93 -22.97 -11.88
N GLY A 771 11.71 -22.81 -10.80
CA GLY A 771 13.17 -22.94 -10.80
C GLY A 771 13.92 -21.64 -11.11
N CYS A 772 13.21 -20.53 -11.32
CA CYS A 772 13.82 -19.24 -11.66
C CYS A 772 14.78 -18.74 -10.59
N CYS A 773 14.41 -18.85 -9.31
CA CYS A 773 15.23 -18.38 -8.18
C CYS A 773 16.60 -19.08 -8.15
N GLN A 774 16.63 -20.39 -8.35
CA GLN A 774 17.86 -21.17 -8.36
C GLN A 774 18.73 -20.85 -9.59
N CYS A 775 18.09 -20.64 -10.75
CA CYS A 775 18.78 -20.25 -11.98
C CYS A 775 19.42 -18.87 -11.85
N GLN A 776 18.69 -17.90 -11.30
CA GLN A 776 19.22 -16.55 -11.02
C GLN A 776 20.38 -16.61 -10.03
N LEU A 777 20.27 -17.35 -8.93
CA LEU A 777 21.36 -17.54 -7.96
C LEU A 777 22.61 -18.14 -8.65
N SER A 778 22.44 -19.22 -9.40
CA SER A 778 23.54 -19.89 -10.12
C SER A 778 24.22 -18.95 -11.13
N SER A 779 23.43 -18.08 -11.77
CA SER A 779 23.96 -17.07 -12.69
C SER A 779 24.72 -15.98 -11.95
N LEU A 780 24.15 -15.43 -10.88
CA LEU A 780 24.75 -14.33 -10.10
C LEU A 780 25.99 -14.77 -9.30
N GLN A 781 26.24 -16.07 -9.14
CA GLN A 781 27.49 -16.62 -8.60
C GLN A 781 28.65 -16.62 -9.62
N LEU A 782 28.39 -16.69 -10.93
CA LEU A 782 29.43 -16.72 -11.96
C LEU A 782 30.45 -15.56 -11.86
N PRO A 783 30.03 -14.30 -11.64
CA PRO A 783 30.96 -13.18 -11.53
C PRO A 783 32.08 -13.37 -10.49
N LEU A 784 31.82 -14.08 -9.39
CA LEU A 784 32.84 -14.38 -8.36
C LEU A 784 33.92 -15.31 -8.91
N HIS A 785 33.53 -16.43 -9.51
CA HIS A 785 34.47 -17.38 -10.11
C HIS A 785 35.26 -16.75 -11.26
N LEU A 786 34.65 -15.81 -12.00
CA LEU A 786 35.32 -15.08 -13.07
C LEU A 786 36.34 -14.08 -12.55
N LEU A 787 36.09 -13.41 -11.41
CA LEU A 787 37.09 -12.56 -10.74
C LEU A 787 38.29 -13.39 -10.27
N GLU A 788 38.04 -14.56 -9.68
CA GLU A 788 39.11 -15.50 -9.30
C GLU A 788 39.92 -15.93 -10.52
N LEU A 789 39.25 -16.24 -11.64
CA LEU A 789 39.91 -16.63 -12.89
C LEU A 789 40.74 -15.50 -13.49
N GLU A 790 40.25 -14.26 -13.44
CA GLU A 790 40.99 -13.08 -13.90
C GLU A 790 42.28 -12.90 -13.08
N SER A 791 42.21 -13.10 -11.77
CA SER A 791 43.37 -12.99 -10.88
C SER A 791 44.40 -14.11 -11.08
N ALA A 792 43.95 -15.35 -11.30
CA ALA A 792 44.81 -16.52 -11.50
C ALA A 792 45.38 -16.61 -12.93
N GLY A 793 44.69 -16.05 -13.92
CA GLY A 793 45.02 -16.19 -15.35
C GLY A 793 44.70 -17.59 -15.91
N LEU A 794 44.74 -17.73 -17.24
CA LEU A 794 44.31 -18.96 -17.93
C LEU A 794 45.32 -20.12 -17.91
N ASP A 795 46.58 -19.85 -17.58
CA ASP A 795 47.66 -20.85 -17.66
C ASP A 795 47.65 -21.82 -16.45
N ASP A 796 47.31 -21.33 -15.24
CA ASP A 796 47.47 -22.05 -13.96
C ASP A 796 46.13 -22.35 -13.23
N SER A 797 45.00 -22.30 -13.95
CA SER A 797 43.63 -22.33 -13.36
C SER A 797 42.71 -23.44 -13.90
N THR A 798 43.25 -24.61 -14.24
CA THR A 798 42.50 -25.70 -14.91
C THR A 798 41.27 -26.18 -14.13
N GLU A 799 41.37 -26.28 -12.80
CA GLU A 799 40.25 -26.67 -11.93
C GLU A 799 39.12 -25.62 -11.95
N LEU A 800 39.47 -24.35 -11.76
CA LEU A 800 38.53 -23.22 -11.80
C LEU A 800 37.87 -23.07 -13.18
N GLN A 801 38.63 -23.27 -14.26
CA GLN A 801 38.08 -23.30 -15.63
C GLN A 801 37.06 -24.43 -15.81
N THR A 802 37.31 -25.60 -15.21
CA THR A 802 36.39 -26.74 -15.26
C THR A 802 35.12 -26.44 -14.47
N GLN A 803 35.25 -25.83 -13.29
CA GLN A 803 34.12 -25.41 -12.47
C GLN A 803 33.23 -24.40 -13.19
N ILE A 804 33.81 -23.35 -13.79
CA ILE A 804 33.08 -22.35 -14.59
C ILE A 804 32.40 -23.01 -15.80
N SER A 805 33.09 -23.94 -16.48
CA SER A 805 32.52 -24.67 -17.63
C SER A 805 31.31 -25.52 -17.23
N ASN A 806 31.35 -26.14 -16.04
CA ASN A 806 30.23 -26.91 -15.51
C ASN A 806 29.05 -26.00 -15.13
N LEU A 807 29.31 -24.81 -14.59
CA LEU A 807 28.27 -23.82 -14.30
C LEU A 807 27.56 -23.36 -15.58
N PHE A 808 28.29 -23.07 -16.66
CA PHE A 808 27.68 -22.74 -17.95
C PHE A 808 26.76 -23.86 -18.48
N LYS A 809 27.21 -25.12 -18.39
CA LYS A 809 26.39 -26.28 -18.79
C LYS A 809 25.16 -26.42 -17.90
N SER A 810 25.30 -26.28 -16.58
CA SER A 810 24.18 -26.34 -15.65
C SER A 810 23.15 -25.25 -15.90
N LEU A 811 23.60 -24.01 -16.15
CA LEU A 811 22.69 -22.89 -16.47
C LEU A 811 21.89 -23.12 -17.75
N ALA A 812 22.51 -23.66 -18.80
CA ALA A 812 21.80 -24.00 -20.03
C ALA A 812 20.70 -25.06 -19.78
N VAL A 813 20.98 -26.07 -18.96
CA VAL A 813 19.99 -27.09 -18.57
C VAL A 813 18.86 -26.48 -17.75
N GLN A 814 19.18 -25.69 -16.72
CA GLN A 814 18.17 -25.03 -15.88
C GLN A 814 17.24 -24.13 -16.70
N LEU A 815 17.78 -23.36 -17.65
CA LEU A 815 16.98 -22.53 -18.56
C LEU A 815 16.10 -23.37 -19.51
N GLN A 816 16.61 -24.50 -20.01
CA GLN A 816 15.80 -25.42 -20.80
C GLN A 816 14.65 -25.98 -19.97
N ASP A 817 14.91 -26.43 -18.74
CA ASP A 817 13.89 -26.98 -17.84
C ASP A 817 12.79 -25.94 -17.54
N MET A 818 13.18 -24.67 -17.34
CA MET A 818 12.22 -23.57 -17.20
C MET A 818 11.35 -23.39 -18.44
N LEU A 819 11.95 -23.43 -19.63
CA LEU A 819 11.22 -23.29 -20.90
C LEU A 819 10.28 -24.48 -21.14
N GLU A 820 10.67 -25.70 -20.78
CA GLU A 820 9.81 -26.88 -20.85
C GLU A 820 8.57 -26.73 -19.97
N LYS A 821 8.70 -26.13 -18.78
CA LYS A 821 7.56 -25.83 -17.88
C LYS A 821 6.62 -24.74 -18.41
N CYS A 822 6.97 -24.05 -19.50
CA CYS A 822 6.12 -23.07 -20.18
C CYS A 822 5.27 -23.70 -21.29
N LYS A 823 5.52 -24.96 -21.67
CA LYS A 823 4.79 -25.63 -22.75
C LYS A 823 3.39 -26.07 -22.29
N GLY A 824 2.40 -25.83 -23.13
CA GLY A 824 0.99 -26.18 -22.91
C GLY A 824 0.09 -25.24 -23.70
N ASP A 825 -1.22 -25.37 -23.55
CA ASP A 825 -2.19 -24.41 -24.10
C ASP A 825 -2.63 -23.45 -22.98
N LEU A 826 -2.64 -22.14 -23.25
CA LEU A 826 -3.14 -21.16 -22.28
C LEU A 826 -4.66 -21.24 -22.09
N LEU A 827 -5.37 -21.67 -23.14
CA LEU A 827 -6.81 -21.76 -23.21
C LEU A 827 -7.20 -23.07 -23.90
N GLU A 828 -7.78 -24.00 -23.17
CA GLU A 828 -8.33 -25.25 -23.71
C GLU A 828 -9.85 -25.15 -23.86
N VAL A 829 -10.37 -25.57 -25.01
CA VAL A 829 -11.81 -25.71 -25.24
C VAL A 829 -12.12 -27.18 -25.55
N LYS A 830 -12.74 -27.89 -24.59
CA LYS A 830 -13.13 -29.30 -24.71
C LYS A 830 -14.56 -29.48 -24.22
N ASP A 831 -15.41 -30.19 -24.96
CA ASP A 831 -16.79 -30.54 -24.57
C ASP A 831 -17.63 -29.34 -24.07
N ALA A 832 -17.52 -28.19 -24.76
CA ALA A 832 -18.14 -26.91 -24.39
C ALA A 832 -17.68 -26.31 -23.05
N GLN A 833 -16.63 -26.86 -22.43
CA GLN A 833 -15.94 -26.26 -21.29
C GLN A 833 -14.68 -25.51 -21.75
N THR A 834 -14.52 -24.30 -21.23
CA THR A 834 -13.32 -23.48 -21.45
C THR A 834 -12.48 -23.47 -20.18
N LYS A 835 -11.23 -23.95 -20.28
CA LYS A 835 -10.27 -23.98 -19.18
C LYS A 835 -9.07 -23.09 -19.48
N THR A 836 -8.64 -22.34 -18.47
CA THR A 836 -7.48 -21.45 -18.52
C THR A 836 -6.32 -22.00 -17.71
N HIS A 837 -5.10 -21.72 -18.16
CA HIS A 837 -3.85 -22.14 -17.52
C HIS A 837 -2.92 -20.94 -17.28
N PRO A 838 -3.28 -20.01 -16.37
CA PRO A 838 -2.54 -18.76 -16.16
C PRO A 838 -1.10 -18.97 -15.68
N PHE A 839 -0.82 -20.07 -14.97
CA PHE A 839 0.54 -20.39 -14.49
C PHE A 839 1.55 -20.57 -15.63
N LEU A 840 1.13 -20.96 -16.83
CA LEU A 840 2.02 -21.06 -17.99
C LEU A 840 2.51 -19.68 -18.43
N LEU A 841 1.63 -18.67 -18.34
CA LEU A 841 1.98 -17.28 -18.64
C LEU A 841 2.92 -16.72 -17.57
N GLU A 842 2.66 -16.99 -16.28
CA GLU A 842 3.57 -16.61 -15.20
C GLU A 842 4.96 -17.27 -15.35
N ASN A 843 5.00 -18.57 -15.69
CA ASN A 843 6.26 -19.29 -15.96
C ASN A 843 7.05 -18.65 -17.11
N LEU A 844 6.36 -18.23 -18.17
CA LEU A 844 6.98 -17.55 -19.30
C LEU A 844 7.56 -16.19 -18.88
N VAL A 845 6.87 -15.44 -18.02
CA VAL A 845 7.39 -14.18 -17.46
C VAL A 845 8.63 -14.44 -16.59
N TYR A 846 8.62 -15.44 -15.69
CA TYR A 846 9.80 -15.81 -14.90
C TYR A 846 10.99 -16.22 -15.79
N PHE A 847 10.73 -16.93 -16.90
CA PHE A 847 11.76 -17.26 -17.88
C PHE A 847 12.35 -16.00 -18.51
N VAL A 848 11.52 -15.02 -18.91
CA VAL A 848 11.94 -13.75 -19.51
C VAL A 848 12.77 -12.90 -18.56
N GLU A 849 12.35 -12.77 -17.30
CA GLU A 849 13.12 -12.06 -16.28
C GLU A 849 14.48 -12.74 -16.04
N THR A 850 14.47 -14.07 -15.92
CA THR A 850 15.68 -14.86 -15.65
C THR A 850 16.66 -14.82 -16.81
N ILE A 851 16.19 -14.96 -18.05
CA ILE A 851 17.07 -14.90 -19.22
C ILE A 851 17.69 -13.51 -19.38
N CYS A 852 16.99 -12.42 -19.01
CA CYS A 852 17.59 -11.08 -18.99
C CYS A 852 18.78 -11.01 -18.02
N ILE A 853 18.63 -11.53 -16.80
CA ILE A 853 19.71 -11.59 -15.80
C ILE A 853 20.88 -12.42 -16.32
N VAL A 854 20.61 -13.61 -16.88
CA VAL A 854 21.64 -14.47 -17.45
C VAL A 854 22.38 -13.79 -18.60
N ILE A 855 21.68 -13.03 -19.45
CA ILE A 855 22.30 -12.27 -20.54
C ILE A 855 23.24 -11.19 -19.99
N TRP A 856 22.82 -10.42 -18.98
CA TRP A 856 23.68 -9.40 -18.37
C TRP A 856 24.94 -10.00 -17.73
N VAL A 857 24.79 -11.10 -16.98
CA VAL A 857 25.93 -11.84 -16.44
C VAL A 857 26.82 -12.39 -17.57
N SER A 858 26.22 -12.85 -18.67
CA SER A 858 26.98 -13.33 -19.83
C SER A 858 27.76 -12.22 -20.51
N HIS A 859 27.23 -10.99 -20.59
CA HIS A 859 27.96 -9.82 -21.10
C HIS A 859 29.18 -9.53 -20.22
N TYR A 860 29.02 -9.59 -18.90
CA TYR A 860 30.14 -9.49 -17.97
C TYR A 860 31.17 -10.61 -18.19
N CYS A 861 30.76 -11.88 -18.28
CA CYS A 861 31.66 -13.00 -18.57
C CYS A 861 32.44 -12.78 -19.88
N GLY A 862 31.76 -12.33 -20.94
CA GLY A 862 32.41 -11.99 -22.22
C GLY A 862 33.43 -10.85 -22.10
N SER A 863 33.15 -9.85 -21.25
CA SER A 863 34.05 -8.72 -20.99
C SER A 863 35.36 -9.13 -20.32
N VAL A 864 35.33 -10.18 -19.47
CA VAL A 864 36.52 -10.75 -18.79
C VAL A 864 37.25 -11.76 -19.69
N LEU A 865 36.52 -12.66 -20.35
CA LEU A 865 37.12 -13.75 -21.14
C LEU A 865 37.77 -13.26 -22.44
N ARG A 866 37.24 -12.21 -23.09
CA ARG A 866 37.78 -11.68 -24.35
C ARG A 866 39.21 -11.12 -24.20
N PRO A 867 39.53 -10.26 -23.21
CA PRO A 867 40.90 -9.86 -22.89
C PRO A 867 41.81 -11.04 -22.56
N LEU A 868 41.37 -11.99 -21.74
CA LEU A 868 42.16 -13.16 -21.34
C LEU A 868 42.54 -14.03 -22.56
N LYS A 869 41.59 -14.31 -23.46
CA LYS A 869 41.83 -14.99 -24.74
C LYS A 869 42.87 -14.26 -25.58
N SER A 870 42.72 -12.93 -25.72
CA SER A 870 43.64 -12.11 -26.50
C SER A 870 45.06 -12.09 -25.92
N SER A 871 45.18 -12.06 -24.58
CA SER A 871 46.44 -12.06 -23.85
C SER A 871 47.17 -13.39 -24.01
N LEU A 872 46.44 -14.51 -23.91
CA LEU A 872 46.97 -15.85 -24.14
C LEU A 872 47.47 -16.02 -25.58
N GLN A 873 46.69 -15.58 -26.57
CA GLN A 873 47.09 -15.60 -27.99
C GLN A 873 48.35 -14.77 -28.24
N LYS A 874 48.47 -13.57 -27.63
CA LYS A 874 49.66 -12.74 -27.71
C LYS A 874 50.89 -13.39 -27.04
N LYS A 875 50.73 -13.99 -25.86
CA LYS A 875 51.80 -14.72 -25.15
C LYS A 875 52.30 -15.92 -25.97
N LYS A 876 51.41 -16.72 -26.53
CA LYS A 876 51.78 -17.91 -27.33
C LYS A 876 52.39 -17.54 -28.69
N LYS A 877 51.92 -16.45 -29.33
CA LYS A 877 52.57 -15.89 -30.53
C LYS A 877 54.01 -15.43 -30.26
N LYS A 878 54.30 -14.92 -29.06
CA LYS A 878 55.69 -14.61 -28.63
C LYS A 878 56.55 -15.85 -28.37
N LYS A 879 55.96 -16.98 -27.96
CA LYS A 879 56.67 -18.25 -27.67
C LYS A 879 56.88 -19.19 -28.88
N LYS A 880 56.39 -18.83 -30.08
CA LYS A 880 56.45 -19.69 -31.31
C LYS A 880 55.80 -21.08 -31.14
N GLU A 881 54.76 -21.20 -30.32
CA GLU A 881 53.97 -22.44 -30.21
C GLU A 881 52.94 -22.53 -31.36
N VAL A 882 52.92 -23.66 -32.08
CA VAL A 882 52.16 -23.84 -33.36
C VAL A 882 50.75 -24.44 -33.15
N SER A 883 50.46 -24.99 -31.98
CA SER A 883 49.17 -25.63 -31.65
C SER A 883 48.49 -24.88 -30.50
N ALA A 884 47.40 -24.18 -30.78
CA ALA A 884 46.61 -23.50 -29.76
C ALA A 884 45.37 -24.34 -29.42
N VAL A 885 45.45 -25.16 -28.37
CA VAL A 885 44.23 -25.69 -27.72
C VAL A 885 43.50 -24.50 -27.09
N THR A 886 42.28 -24.24 -27.55
CA THR A 886 41.40 -23.22 -26.95
C THR A 886 41.14 -23.62 -25.50
N PRO A 887 41.37 -22.73 -24.51
CA PRO A 887 41.06 -23.00 -23.12
C PRO A 887 39.62 -23.50 -22.97
N ALA A 888 39.41 -24.52 -22.12
CA ALA A 888 38.13 -25.20 -21.97
C ALA A 888 36.99 -24.22 -21.63
N VAL A 889 37.27 -23.23 -20.78
CA VAL A 889 36.31 -22.18 -20.38
C VAL A 889 35.85 -21.29 -21.55
N ILE A 890 36.70 -21.05 -22.54
CA ILE A 890 36.36 -20.22 -23.71
C ILE A 890 35.46 -21.02 -24.65
N SER A 891 35.77 -22.30 -24.88
CA SER A 891 34.92 -23.19 -25.68
C SER A 891 33.56 -23.37 -25.01
N ALA A 892 33.54 -23.61 -23.69
CA ALA A 892 32.30 -23.75 -22.91
C ALA A 892 31.44 -22.48 -22.96
N PHE A 893 32.04 -21.28 -22.90
CA PHE A 893 31.30 -20.03 -23.03
C PHE A 893 30.72 -19.82 -24.44
N GLN A 894 31.45 -20.21 -25.49
CA GLN A 894 30.93 -20.16 -26.87
C GLN A 894 29.76 -21.12 -27.08
N GLU A 895 29.87 -22.35 -26.56
CA GLU A 895 28.76 -23.32 -26.54
C GLU A 895 27.55 -22.76 -25.78
N PHE A 896 27.77 -22.21 -24.58
CA PHE A 896 26.73 -21.61 -23.76
C PHE A 896 26.03 -20.43 -24.46
N SER A 897 26.78 -19.52 -25.08
CA SER A 897 26.22 -18.43 -25.87
C SER A 897 25.37 -18.94 -27.04
N GLY A 898 25.78 -20.04 -27.68
CA GLY A 898 24.99 -20.73 -28.70
C GLY A 898 23.69 -21.33 -28.12
N SER A 899 23.76 -21.96 -26.96
CA SER A 899 22.60 -22.47 -26.23
C SER A 899 21.61 -21.38 -25.87
N LEU A 900 22.06 -20.21 -25.38
CA LEU A 900 21.19 -19.06 -25.08
C LEU A 900 20.44 -18.58 -26.32
N GLN A 901 21.14 -18.50 -27.47
CA GLN A 901 20.50 -18.12 -28.73
C GLN A 901 19.45 -19.15 -29.17
N SER A 902 19.74 -20.44 -29.03
CA SER A 902 18.79 -21.52 -29.32
C SER A 902 17.55 -21.45 -28.43
N LEU A 903 17.75 -21.28 -27.12
CA LEU A 903 16.67 -21.18 -26.13
C LEU A 903 15.73 -19.99 -26.39
N LEU A 904 16.28 -18.81 -26.70
CA LEU A 904 15.45 -17.65 -27.04
C LEU A 904 14.64 -17.88 -28.32
N ASN A 905 15.21 -18.52 -29.33
CA ASN A 905 14.48 -18.86 -30.56
C ASN A 905 13.36 -19.87 -30.28
N GLN A 906 13.63 -20.90 -29.47
CA GLN A 906 12.60 -21.86 -29.04
C GLN A 906 11.47 -21.16 -28.27
N ALA A 907 11.80 -20.21 -27.39
CA ALA A 907 10.80 -19.44 -26.65
C ALA A 907 9.94 -18.57 -27.59
N LEU A 908 10.55 -17.95 -28.61
CA LEU A 908 9.81 -17.18 -29.64
C LEU A 908 8.90 -18.08 -30.48
N GLU A 909 9.34 -19.30 -30.82
CA GLU A 909 8.52 -20.29 -31.52
C GLU A 909 7.34 -20.76 -30.65
N LEU A 910 7.56 -21.01 -29.36
CA LEU A 910 6.51 -21.34 -28.40
C LEU A 910 5.46 -20.22 -28.33
N ILE A 911 5.88 -18.97 -28.15
CA ILE A 911 4.98 -17.81 -28.12
C ILE A 911 4.15 -17.73 -29.41
N LYS A 912 4.80 -17.84 -30.57
CA LYS A 912 4.11 -17.81 -31.86
C LYS A 912 3.10 -18.95 -31.99
N SER A 913 3.42 -20.14 -31.50
CA SER A 913 2.49 -21.28 -31.48
C SER A 913 1.26 -20.98 -30.62
N LEU A 914 1.46 -20.39 -29.44
CA LEU A 914 0.38 -19.98 -28.54
C LEU A 914 -0.50 -18.89 -29.17
N GLU A 915 0.10 -17.88 -29.80
CA GLU A 915 -0.64 -16.82 -30.52
C GLU A 915 -1.52 -17.39 -31.64
N ILE A 916 -1.00 -18.35 -32.41
CA ILE A 916 -1.75 -19.03 -33.47
C ILE A 916 -2.90 -19.85 -32.89
N SER A 917 -2.65 -20.62 -31.82
CA SER A 917 -3.67 -21.42 -31.12
C SER A 917 -4.82 -20.53 -30.63
N LEU A 918 -4.50 -19.43 -29.93
CA LEU A 918 -5.49 -18.47 -29.46
C LEU A 918 -6.23 -17.80 -30.63
N THR A 919 -5.53 -17.41 -31.71
CA THR A 919 -6.18 -16.77 -32.86
C THR A 919 -7.14 -17.74 -33.57
N ALA A 920 -6.77 -19.02 -33.68
CA ALA A 920 -7.61 -20.06 -34.27
C ALA A 920 -8.90 -20.27 -33.46
N LEU A 921 -8.82 -20.29 -32.12
CA LEU A 921 -10.00 -20.37 -31.25
C LEU A 921 -10.94 -19.17 -31.47
N LYS A 922 -10.39 -17.95 -31.63
CA LYS A 922 -11.17 -16.73 -31.87
C LYS A 922 -11.95 -16.82 -33.19
N LEU A 923 -11.30 -17.29 -34.25
CA LEU A 923 -11.91 -17.45 -35.57
C LEU A 923 -12.97 -18.56 -35.58
N GLY A 924 -12.72 -19.67 -34.87
CA GLY A 924 -13.69 -20.75 -34.70
C GLY A 924 -14.99 -20.29 -34.03
N ALA A 925 -14.89 -19.45 -33.00
CA ALA A 925 -16.04 -18.91 -32.26
C ALA A 925 -16.94 -17.93 -33.04
N LEU A 926 -16.45 -17.39 -34.17
CA LEU A 926 -17.22 -16.53 -35.08
C LEU A 926 -18.09 -17.36 -36.06
N SER A 927 -17.81 -18.64 -36.23
CA SER A 927 -18.48 -19.51 -37.23
C SER A 927 -19.78 -20.17 -36.74
N LEU A 928 -20.09 -20.06 -35.44
CA LEU A 928 -21.25 -20.67 -34.77
C LEU A 928 -22.15 -19.57 -34.18
N GLN A 929 -22.97 -18.91 -34.99
CA GLN A 929 -24.07 -18.06 -34.53
C GLN A 929 -25.41 -18.61 -35.06
N GLY A 930 -26.05 -19.46 -34.26
CA GLY A 930 -27.46 -19.85 -34.40
C GLY A 930 -28.20 -19.47 -33.12
N GLN A 931 -29.23 -18.64 -33.25
CA GLN A 931 -29.96 -17.94 -32.17
C GLN A 931 -30.91 -18.84 -31.36
N THR A 932 -31.07 -18.56 -30.07
CA THR A 932 -32.35 -18.66 -29.33
C THR A 932 -32.26 -18.02 -27.92
N GLN A 933 -33.15 -17.05 -27.67
CA GLN A 933 -33.75 -16.42 -26.47
C GLN A 933 -33.22 -16.56 -25.01
N SER A 934 -32.23 -17.41 -24.69
CA SER A 934 -31.41 -17.35 -23.45
C SER A 934 -30.19 -16.40 -23.61
N GLU A 935 -30.23 -15.53 -24.61
CA GLU A 935 -29.07 -14.90 -25.24
C GLU A 935 -28.31 -13.90 -24.36
N ALA A 936 -28.95 -13.18 -23.43
CA ALA A 936 -28.29 -12.11 -22.69
C ALA A 936 -27.18 -12.61 -21.74
N GLU A 937 -27.43 -13.64 -20.93
CA GLU A 937 -26.41 -14.22 -20.03
C GLU A 937 -25.25 -14.86 -20.79
N GLY A 938 -25.57 -15.55 -21.89
CA GLY A 938 -24.57 -16.13 -22.79
C GLY A 938 -23.71 -15.04 -23.45
N THR A 939 -24.29 -13.87 -23.76
CA THR A 939 -23.53 -12.76 -24.35
C THR A 939 -22.52 -12.14 -23.39
N PHE A 940 -22.88 -11.89 -22.12
CA PHE A 940 -21.94 -11.35 -21.13
C PHE A 940 -20.82 -12.35 -20.80
N THR A 941 -21.17 -13.62 -20.64
CA THR A 941 -20.19 -14.70 -20.41
C THR A 941 -19.22 -14.81 -21.59
N LYS A 942 -19.74 -14.78 -22.82
CA LYS A 942 -18.92 -14.78 -24.04
C LYS A 942 -18.02 -13.54 -24.12
N SER A 943 -18.54 -12.36 -23.79
CA SER A 943 -17.74 -11.13 -23.73
C SER A 943 -16.61 -11.22 -22.72
N ALA A 944 -16.85 -11.80 -21.54
CA ALA A 944 -15.81 -12.03 -20.54
C ALA A 944 -14.72 -12.99 -21.05
N MET A 945 -15.10 -14.09 -21.74
CA MET A 945 -14.15 -15.00 -22.37
C MET A 945 -13.32 -14.32 -23.48
N ASP A 946 -13.97 -13.51 -24.33
CA ASP A 946 -13.30 -12.75 -25.39
C ASP A 946 -12.26 -11.76 -24.82
N LYS A 947 -12.59 -11.10 -23.69
CA LYS A 947 -11.65 -10.24 -22.95
C LYS A 947 -10.45 -11.01 -22.41
N VAL A 948 -10.65 -12.21 -21.84
CA VAL A 948 -9.54 -13.05 -21.35
C VAL A 948 -8.61 -13.46 -22.50
N GLN A 949 -9.18 -13.92 -23.61
CA GLN A 949 -8.43 -14.32 -24.78
C GLN A 949 -7.66 -13.15 -25.41
N GLY A 950 -8.29 -11.97 -25.50
CA GLY A 950 -7.64 -10.74 -25.94
C GLY A 950 -6.45 -10.37 -25.05
N SER A 951 -6.63 -10.43 -23.73
CA SER A 951 -5.58 -10.14 -22.77
C SER A 951 -4.39 -11.10 -22.88
N TYR A 952 -4.62 -12.42 -23.08
CA TYR A 952 -3.53 -13.38 -23.28
C TYR A 952 -2.73 -13.08 -24.54
N LEU A 953 -3.42 -12.76 -25.64
CA LEU A 953 -2.76 -12.39 -26.89
C LEU A 953 -1.89 -11.14 -26.68
N ARG A 954 -2.39 -10.13 -25.96
CA ARG A 954 -1.63 -8.92 -25.64
C ARG A 954 -0.39 -9.22 -24.80
N SER A 955 -0.51 -10.07 -23.78
CA SER A 955 0.63 -10.47 -22.94
C SER A 955 1.70 -11.20 -23.75
N LEU A 956 1.31 -12.15 -24.60
CA LEU A 956 2.23 -12.87 -25.48
C LEU A 956 2.96 -11.94 -26.46
N GLN A 957 2.26 -10.94 -26.99
CA GLN A 957 2.85 -9.94 -27.88
C GLN A 957 3.94 -9.12 -27.17
N GLU A 958 3.66 -8.59 -25.97
CA GLU A 958 4.64 -7.80 -25.22
C GLU A 958 5.85 -8.64 -24.81
N ILE A 959 5.63 -9.87 -24.34
CA ILE A 959 6.71 -10.81 -24.03
C ILE A 959 7.54 -11.13 -25.29
N GLY A 960 6.88 -11.45 -26.41
CA GLY A 960 7.53 -11.78 -27.67
C GLY A 960 8.34 -10.61 -28.25
N GLU A 961 7.83 -9.39 -28.15
CA GLU A 961 8.56 -8.17 -28.55
C GLU A 961 9.82 -7.96 -27.72
N LEU A 962 9.74 -8.15 -26.40
CA LEU A 962 10.90 -8.04 -25.52
C LEU A 962 11.95 -9.10 -25.84
N LEU A 963 11.56 -10.37 -26.00
CA LEU A 963 12.49 -11.44 -26.35
C LEU A 963 13.15 -11.23 -27.71
N LYS A 964 12.43 -10.72 -28.72
CA LYS A 964 13.02 -10.35 -30.02
C LYS A 964 14.13 -9.32 -29.87
N LYS A 965 13.90 -8.26 -29.09
CA LYS A 965 14.93 -7.25 -28.78
C LYS A 965 16.13 -7.86 -28.05
N ARG A 966 15.90 -8.80 -27.12
CA ARG A 966 16.96 -9.50 -26.38
C ARG A 966 17.81 -10.41 -27.26
N VAL A 967 17.23 -11.10 -28.24
CA VAL A 967 17.99 -11.91 -29.22
C VAL A 967 19.04 -11.07 -29.96
N ASP A 968 18.73 -9.82 -30.30
CA ASP A 968 19.67 -8.94 -30.98
C ASP A 968 20.89 -8.57 -30.10
N THR A 969 20.70 -8.47 -28.78
CA THR A 969 21.80 -8.16 -27.83
C THR A 969 22.85 -9.27 -27.75
N LEU A 970 22.46 -10.54 -27.97
CA LEU A 970 23.36 -11.70 -27.93
C LEU A 970 24.49 -11.64 -28.98
N LYS A 971 24.32 -10.87 -30.06
CA LYS A 971 25.36 -10.72 -31.10
C LYS A 971 26.68 -10.21 -30.52
N SER A 972 26.61 -9.44 -29.42
CA SER A 972 27.77 -8.87 -28.73
C SER A 972 28.56 -9.88 -27.88
N LEU A 973 27.97 -11.05 -27.56
CA LEU A 973 28.57 -12.09 -26.71
C LEU A 973 29.58 -12.99 -27.43
N LYS A 974 29.68 -12.91 -28.77
CA LYS A 974 30.68 -13.71 -29.50
C LYS A 974 32.10 -13.22 -29.16
N ILE A 975 32.97 -14.14 -28.73
CA ILE A 975 34.37 -13.87 -28.32
C ILE A 975 35.39 -14.70 -29.08
#